data_AF-A0A927Y0G0-F1
#
_entry.id   AF-A0A927Y0G0-F1
#
_cell.length_a   1.000
_cell.length_b   1.000
_cell.length_c   1.000
_cell.angle_alpha   90.00
_cell.angle_beta   90.00
_cell.angle_gamma   90.00
#
_symmetry.space_group_name_H-M   'P 1'
#
loop_
_entity.id
_entity.type
_entity.pdbx_description
1 polymer ?
#
loop_
_entity_poly.entity_id
_entity_poly.type
_entity_poly.pdbx_seq_one_letter_code
_entity_poly.pdbx_strand_id
1 'polypeptide(L)'
;MICKKCGSYVPDDRFTCERCGTFQDADSFRANRTIGVKAIRQGRSSSRDVVLPPKPGSDTKEYTDYDYYTPDVSQQGASMGRQAANVYAASRPREHRGVPVQGQERTPVVKQRQKRTAPSRRSNTNWALIGLIAILLVMAAGVGYYLYMNESDEGHRITARKLVLESGPEQFELALSKDPLVLEEQEELLRRWNDIPVKSFWEVSEEYLDSGDLPTALKGFTLADILDPDNYDGLLLMASTMEMIGDAASAEAVYIRLYEEVSSIRTEAYTALIRIYQEQERRPEAAEMMRIAYQNTERENFRLLREDYIPESPQVSLVAGRYEISSMKEDILLTSPQGYDVYYTTDENAVLPDEGTLVTDGIIEPVEGSIRIRAVAVSGDLVSDPLSVSYTFFYPTPPAPKSNLAPNTYKKLYSVELRPGKVEEFTKKQQAEMEANLTYHYTIDGSIPTEESPVFDGTPIKLPSGRVTLKAICINQYGKMSSTLEVGYKFDVAPYPKTMYGMKDSAINFEDDSFGGFELNKTTQYEFETAFGEPKSEKTTKYLHLIDEAHELEYSWGKATFVHMGNLWQLVRVEMTSGFTSTPRNIGLGASLSEVTSAYKDFGQVYSPNGTRGLYFSFPNVGQLLIAEDGTKYVQYTAHTLESKMWVLQYWLDGDRVEKIVHFYQP
;
A
#
# COMPACT_ATOMS: atom_id res chain seq x y z
N MET A 1 -27.43 0.39 7.89
CA MET A 1 -28.71 0.87 7.30
C MET A 1 -28.60 2.30 6.70
N ILE A 2 -29.42 2.70 5.72
CA ILE A 2 -29.37 4.07 5.13
C ILE A 2 -30.48 4.94 5.73
N CYS A 3 -30.14 6.14 6.20
CA CYS A 3 -31.12 7.07 6.77
C CYS A 3 -32.14 7.52 5.71
N LYS A 4 -33.44 7.30 5.95
CA LYS A 4 -34.52 7.68 5.02
C LYS A 4 -34.63 9.19 4.76
N LYS A 5 -34.06 10.03 5.64
CA LYS A 5 -34.19 11.49 5.56
C LYS A 5 -33.02 12.15 4.82
N CYS A 6 -31.79 11.68 5.02
CA CYS A 6 -30.60 12.33 4.46
C CYS A 6 -29.68 11.40 3.63
N GLY A 7 -30.02 10.11 3.50
CA GLY A 7 -29.27 9.16 2.70
C GLY A 7 -27.90 8.78 3.27
N SER A 8 -27.53 9.26 4.46
CA SER A 8 -26.27 8.86 5.09
C SER A 8 -26.33 7.42 5.61
N TYR A 9 -25.18 6.75 5.60
CA TYR A 9 -25.03 5.45 6.24
C TYR A 9 -25.18 5.60 7.76
N VAL A 10 -25.94 4.70 8.37
CA VAL A 10 -26.16 4.56 9.81
C VAL A 10 -25.73 3.15 10.19
N PRO A 11 -24.74 2.99 11.08
CA PRO A 11 -24.32 1.69 11.60
C PRO A 11 -25.47 0.88 12.20
N ASP A 12 -25.41 -0.46 12.10
CA ASP A 12 -26.52 -1.35 12.46
C ASP A 12 -26.76 -1.46 13.98
N ASP A 13 -25.89 -0.88 14.81
CA ASP A 13 -25.98 -0.80 16.28
C ASP A 13 -26.62 0.51 16.79
N ARG A 14 -27.02 1.43 15.90
CA ARG A 14 -27.59 2.74 16.27
C ARG A 14 -28.95 3.01 15.63
N PHE A 15 -29.90 3.46 16.46
CA PHE A 15 -31.27 3.79 16.04
C PHE A 15 -31.46 5.25 15.64
N THR A 16 -30.43 6.10 15.76
CA THR A 16 -30.49 7.54 15.44
C THR A 16 -29.41 7.91 14.45
N CYS A 17 -29.80 8.65 13.40
CA CYS A 17 -28.85 9.17 12.41
C CYS A 17 -28.05 10.33 13.00
N GLU A 18 -26.72 10.22 13.02
CA GLU A 18 -25.83 11.25 13.55
C GLU A 18 -25.85 12.55 12.76
N ARG A 19 -26.12 12.48 11.45
CA ARG A 19 -26.11 13.66 10.59
C ARG A 19 -27.38 14.52 10.71
N CYS A 20 -28.53 13.92 10.98
CA CYS A 20 -29.81 14.64 10.97
C CYS A 20 -30.73 14.33 12.16
N GLY A 21 -30.24 13.60 13.17
CA GLY A 21 -30.92 13.30 14.43
C GLY A 21 -32.18 12.44 14.31
N THR A 22 -32.44 11.84 13.15
CA THR A 22 -33.72 11.17 12.87
C THR A 22 -33.68 9.72 13.34
N PHE A 23 -34.62 9.35 14.21
CA PHE A 23 -34.81 7.99 14.73
C PHE A 23 -35.29 7.04 13.61
N GLN A 24 -34.77 5.81 13.58
CA GLN A 24 -35.09 4.78 12.59
C GLN A 24 -35.72 3.58 13.32
N ASP A 25 -36.98 3.27 13.01
CA ASP A 25 -37.75 2.23 13.69
C ASP A 25 -37.32 0.79 13.31
N ALA A 26 -37.47 -0.13 14.27
CA ALA A 26 -37.02 -1.52 14.24
C ALA A 26 -37.67 -2.41 13.14
N ASP A 27 -38.72 -1.95 12.47
CA ASP A 27 -39.35 -2.67 11.35
C ASP A 27 -38.51 -2.64 10.05
N SER A 28 -37.42 -1.88 10.03
CA SER A 28 -36.47 -1.82 8.90
C SER A 28 -35.54 -3.04 8.77
N PHE A 29 -35.48 -3.92 9.78
CA PHE A 29 -34.63 -5.12 9.76
C PHE A 29 -35.16 -6.28 8.89
N ARG A 30 -36.44 -6.25 8.47
CA ARG A 30 -37.07 -7.40 7.76
C ARG A 30 -37.26 -7.23 6.26
N ALA A 31 -36.88 -6.10 5.66
CA ALA A 31 -37.24 -5.77 4.28
C ALA A 31 -36.09 -5.79 3.26
N ASN A 32 -34.97 -6.48 3.52
CA ASN A 32 -33.82 -6.54 2.60
C ASN A 32 -33.58 -7.94 1.99
N ARG A 33 -34.67 -8.62 1.60
CA ARG A 33 -34.61 -9.72 0.62
C ARG A 33 -35.74 -9.53 -0.39
N THR A 34 -35.56 -8.62 -1.34
CA THR A 34 -36.06 -8.64 -2.73
C THR A 34 -36.15 -7.21 -3.27
N ILE A 35 -36.02 -7.08 -4.60
CA ILE A 35 -36.05 -5.86 -5.44
C ILE A 35 -34.63 -5.31 -5.68
N GLY A 36 -33.98 -5.46 -6.84
CA GLY A 36 -34.49 -5.66 -8.19
C GLY A 36 -34.28 -4.37 -8.98
N VAL A 37 -33.35 -4.41 -9.93
CA VAL A 37 -32.99 -3.32 -10.86
C VAL A 37 -34.23 -2.85 -11.64
N LYS A 38 -34.68 -1.59 -11.43
CA LYS A 38 -35.23 -0.67 -12.45
C LYS A 38 -35.82 0.60 -11.83
N ALA A 39 -35.73 1.68 -12.63
CA ALA A 39 -36.46 2.95 -12.56
C ALA A 39 -35.84 4.09 -11.72
N ILE A 40 -34.86 4.78 -12.31
CA ILE A 40 -34.63 6.20 -12.06
C ILE A 40 -35.49 6.98 -13.07
N ARG A 41 -36.54 7.65 -12.58
CA ARG A 41 -37.24 8.73 -13.29
C ARG A 41 -37.10 10.02 -12.49
N GLN A 42 -36.90 11.08 -13.27
CA GLN A 42 -36.71 12.48 -12.92
C GLN A 42 -37.75 13.06 -11.97
N GLY A 43 -37.31 13.96 -11.08
CA GLY A 43 -38.16 14.82 -10.28
C GLY A 43 -37.43 16.10 -9.86
N ARG A 44 -37.73 17.20 -10.54
CA ARG A 44 -37.46 18.59 -10.15
C ARG A 44 -38.11 18.88 -8.79
N SER A 45 -37.40 19.56 -7.90
CA SER A 45 -38.02 20.43 -6.91
C SER A 45 -37.10 21.60 -6.58
N SER A 46 -37.54 22.78 -7.02
CA SER A 46 -37.12 24.11 -6.60
C SER A 46 -37.36 24.36 -5.11
N SER A 47 -36.40 24.93 -4.39
CA SER A 47 -36.64 25.63 -3.12
C SER A 47 -36.00 27.02 -3.16
N ARG A 48 -36.83 28.00 -2.83
CA ARG A 48 -36.62 29.44 -2.83
C ARG A 48 -35.59 29.90 -1.80
N ASP A 49 -34.92 31.01 -2.14
CA ASP A 49 -34.03 31.78 -1.29
C ASP A 49 -34.74 32.36 -0.06
N VAL A 50 -34.04 32.31 1.08
CA VAL A 50 -34.39 33.02 2.31
C VAL A 50 -33.54 34.30 2.36
N VAL A 51 -34.21 35.44 2.28
CA VAL A 51 -33.62 36.77 2.45
C VAL A 51 -33.46 37.06 3.95
N LEU A 52 -32.25 37.38 4.40
CA LEU A 52 -31.96 37.97 5.71
C LEU A 52 -31.47 39.42 5.54
N PRO A 53 -31.78 40.35 6.46
CA PRO A 53 -31.46 41.77 6.31
C PRO A 53 -30.00 42.08 6.71
N PRO A 54 -29.35 43.09 6.10
CA PRO A 54 -27.98 43.46 6.45
C PRO A 54 -27.92 44.38 7.69
N LYS A 55 -26.87 44.19 8.51
CA LYS A 55 -26.36 45.18 9.46
C LYS A 55 -25.01 45.73 8.95
N PRO A 56 -24.61 46.96 9.34
CA PRO A 56 -23.74 47.79 8.52
C PRO A 56 -22.25 47.73 8.90
N GLY A 57 -21.41 47.87 7.87
CA GLY A 57 -20.20 48.71 7.90
C GLY A 57 -18.84 48.05 8.14
N SER A 58 -18.09 47.84 7.04
CA SER A 58 -16.68 48.28 6.91
C SER A 58 -16.31 48.25 5.43
N ASP A 59 -15.92 49.41 4.90
CA ASP A 59 -15.55 49.64 3.50
C ASP A 59 -14.25 48.92 3.10
N THR A 60 -14.37 47.92 2.23
CA THR A 60 -13.28 47.46 1.34
C THR A 60 -13.89 47.25 -0.04
N LYS A 61 -13.38 47.98 -1.05
CA LYS A 61 -13.85 47.91 -2.43
C LYS A 61 -13.34 46.63 -3.10
N GLU A 62 -14.24 45.67 -3.34
CA GLU A 62 -14.06 44.58 -4.31
C GLU A 62 -14.14 45.12 -5.74
N TYR A 63 -13.22 44.70 -6.60
CA TYR A 63 -13.31 44.88 -8.05
C TYR A 63 -13.51 43.52 -8.70
N THR A 64 -14.49 43.45 -9.60
CA THR A 64 -15.08 42.25 -10.18
C THR A 64 -14.26 41.61 -11.30
N ASP A 65 -14.32 40.27 -11.35
CA ASP A 65 -13.89 39.34 -12.39
C ASP A 65 -14.10 39.81 -13.85
N TYR A 66 -13.06 39.59 -14.66
CA TYR A 66 -13.20 39.39 -16.10
C TYR A 66 -12.49 38.08 -16.50
N ASP A 67 -13.29 37.05 -16.78
CA ASP A 67 -12.88 35.82 -17.44
C ASP A 67 -12.38 36.12 -18.86
N TYR A 68 -11.13 35.77 -19.17
CA TYR A 68 -10.61 35.75 -20.53
C TYR A 68 -10.62 34.32 -21.09
N TYR A 69 -11.40 34.14 -22.17
CA TYR A 69 -11.46 32.95 -23.01
C TYR A 69 -10.12 32.66 -23.70
N THR A 70 -9.69 31.40 -23.68
CA THR A 70 -8.63 30.81 -24.52
C THR A 70 -9.11 30.61 -25.97
N PRO A 71 -8.27 30.81 -27.01
CA PRO A 71 -8.59 30.36 -28.36
C PRO A 71 -7.94 29.00 -28.68
N ASP A 72 -8.79 28.06 -29.10
CA ASP A 72 -8.44 26.77 -29.68
C ASP A 72 -8.02 26.93 -31.16
N VAL A 73 -6.97 26.20 -31.55
CA VAL A 73 -6.40 26.16 -32.89
C VAL A 73 -6.83 24.86 -33.56
N SER A 74 -7.85 24.89 -34.41
CA SER A 74 -7.89 24.00 -35.58
C SER A 74 -8.90 24.43 -36.66
N GLN A 75 -8.38 24.57 -37.88
CA GLN A 75 -8.90 24.06 -39.16
C GLN A 75 -8.76 25.05 -40.31
N GLN A 76 -7.84 24.69 -41.20
CA GLN A 76 -7.75 25.17 -42.58
C GLN A 76 -8.91 24.60 -43.41
N GLY A 77 -9.47 25.38 -44.32
CA GLY A 77 -10.39 24.85 -45.35
C GLY A 77 -11.21 25.88 -46.11
N ALA A 78 -10.66 26.33 -47.24
CA ALA A 78 -11.26 27.02 -48.39
C ALA A 78 -12.80 27.15 -48.51
N SER A 79 -13.30 28.33 -48.93
CA SER A 79 -13.67 28.61 -50.33
C SER A 79 -14.53 29.88 -50.49
N MET A 80 -14.39 30.49 -51.68
CA MET A 80 -15.05 31.71 -52.15
C MET A 80 -16.58 31.60 -52.29
N GLY A 81 -17.28 32.73 -52.13
CA GLY A 81 -18.57 32.96 -52.79
C GLY A 81 -19.36 34.19 -52.31
N ARG A 82 -19.18 35.33 -53.00
CA ARG A 82 -20.16 36.40 -53.37
C ARG A 82 -21.45 36.54 -52.53
N GLN A 83 -21.92 37.71 -52.09
CA GLN A 83 -22.16 38.93 -52.87
C GLN A 83 -22.73 40.06 -51.98
N ALA A 84 -22.36 41.33 -52.31
CA ALA A 84 -23.11 42.60 -52.26
C ALA A 84 -23.81 43.06 -50.94
N ALA A 85 -23.92 44.34 -50.59
CA ALA A 85 -23.36 45.64 -50.98
C ALA A 85 -23.92 46.67 -49.98
N ASN A 86 -23.14 47.70 -49.60
CA ASN A 86 -23.49 49.14 -49.67
C ASN A 86 -22.66 49.96 -48.66
N VAL A 87 -21.64 50.71 -49.12
CA VAL A 87 -21.57 52.18 -49.37
C VAL A 87 -21.87 53.01 -48.08
N TYR A 88 -21.01 53.87 -47.54
CA TYR A 88 -20.23 54.95 -48.17
C TYR A 88 -18.91 55.27 -47.44
N ALA A 89 -17.88 55.51 -48.26
CA ALA A 89 -16.55 55.96 -47.87
C ALA A 89 -16.40 57.49 -48.02
N ALA A 90 -15.56 58.07 -47.17
CA ALA A 90 -14.93 59.37 -47.38
C ALA A 90 -13.57 59.18 -48.06
N SER A 91 -13.25 60.00 -49.07
CA SER A 91 -11.87 60.09 -49.56
C SER A 91 -11.54 61.47 -50.12
N ARG A 92 -10.40 62.00 -49.65
CA ARG A 92 -9.70 63.19 -50.13
C ARG A 92 -9.10 62.97 -51.54
N PRO A 93 -8.83 64.03 -52.33
CA PRO A 93 -8.32 63.91 -53.69
C PRO A 93 -6.80 64.20 -53.82
N ARG A 94 -6.18 63.65 -54.86
CA ARG A 94 -4.95 64.19 -55.49
C ARG A 94 -4.99 64.02 -57.02
N GLU A 95 -4.88 65.16 -57.69
CA GLU A 95 -4.12 65.50 -58.91
C GLU A 95 -4.01 64.51 -60.08
N HIS A 96 -4.47 64.91 -61.29
CA HIS A 96 -3.61 65.48 -62.35
C HIS A 96 -4.35 65.83 -63.67
N ARG A 97 -3.99 67.01 -64.23
CA ARG A 97 -3.86 67.46 -65.65
C ARG A 97 -4.67 66.73 -66.75
N GLY A 98 -5.57 67.39 -67.48
CA GLY A 98 -5.34 68.28 -68.65
C GLY A 98 -5.94 67.61 -69.91
N VAL A 99 -6.55 68.21 -70.95
CA VAL A 99 -6.66 69.55 -71.56
C VAL A 99 -8.02 69.57 -72.37
N PRO A 100 -8.38 70.56 -73.21
CA PRO A 100 -9.55 71.45 -73.03
C PRO A 100 -10.68 71.26 -74.08
N VAL A 101 -11.89 71.78 -73.82
CA VAL A 101 -12.81 72.22 -74.90
C VAL A 101 -13.56 73.49 -74.47
N GLN A 102 -13.55 74.47 -75.36
CA GLN A 102 -14.19 75.78 -75.26
C GLN A 102 -15.72 75.69 -75.18
N GLY A 103 -16.33 76.61 -74.44
CA GLY A 103 -17.76 76.91 -74.50
C GLY A 103 -18.06 78.13 -73.65
N GLN A 104 -18.17 79.29 -74.28
CA GLN A 104 -18.58 80.55 -73.67
C GLN A 104 -19.99 80.44 -73.12
N GLU A 105 -20.25 80.98 -71.93
CA GLU A 105 -21.44 81.79 -71.65
C GLU A 105 -21.31 82.58 -70.34
N ARG A 106 -21.83 83.81 -70.36
CA ARG A 106 -21.65 84.89 -69.39
C ARG A 106 -22.72 84.86 -68.30
N THR A 107 -22.42 85.24 -67.05
CA THR A 107 -23.30 85.97 -66.07
C THR A 107 -22.45 86.45 -64.84
N PRO A 108 -22.94 87.27 -63.88
CA PRO A 108 -22.69 88.71 -63.79
C PRO A 108 -21.81 89.15 -62.59
N VAL A 109 -21.31 90.38 -62.67
CA VAL A 109 -20.42 91.03 -61.69
C VAL A 109 -21.20 91.61 -60.50
N VAL A 110 -20.83 91.23 -59.27
CA VAL A 110 -21.28 91.88 -58.02
C VAL A 110 -20.18 92.83 -57.52
N LYS A 111 -20.52 94.12 -57.39
CA LYS A 111 -19.63 95.21 -56.93
C LYS A 111 -19.41 95.14 -55.41
N GLN A 112 -18.16 95.05 -54.96
CA GLN A 112 -17.76 95.30 -53.56
C GLN A 112 -17.63 96.81 -53.29
N ARG A 113 -18.19 97.26 -52.17
CA ARG A 113 -18.11 98.65 -51.68
C ARG A 113 -17.01 98.75 -50.61
N GLN A 114 -15.97 99.52 -50.90
CA GLN A 114 -14.90 99.86 -49.94
C GLN A 114 -15.41 100.89 -48.91
N LYS A 115 -15.20 100.62 -47.61
CA LYS A 115 -15.32 101.62 -46.53
C LYS A 115 -13.94 102.17 -46.19
N ARG A 116 -13.83 103.50 -46.18
CA ARG A 116 -12.63 104.28 -45.80
C ARG A 116 -12.41 104.22 -44.27
N THR A 117 -11.16 104.03 -43.84
CA THR A 117 -10.71 104.10 -42.44
C THR A 117 -10.33 105.52 -42.03
N ALA A 118 -10.68 105.92 -40.80
CA ALA A 118 -10.32 107.19 -40.16
C ALA A 118 -8.93 107.12 -39.48
N PRO A 119 -8.23 108.26 -39.24
CA PRO A 119 -6.83 108.26 -38.83
C PRO A 119 -6.63 108.01 -37.31
N SER A 120 -5.54 107.31 -36.97
CA SER A 120 -5.19 106.87 -35.62
C SER A 120 -4.62 107.99 -34.74
N ARG A 121 -5.22 108.20 -33.56
CA ARG A 121 -4.62 108.95 -32.45
C ARG A 121 -3.48 108.11 -31.85
N ARG A 122 -2.26 108.67 -31.79
CA ARG A 122 -1.14 108.08 -31.04
C ARG A 122 -1.48 108.09 -29.55
N SER A 123 -1.69 106.92 -28.94
CA SER A 123 -1.72 106.80 -27.48
C SER A 123 -0.28 106.83 -26.97
N ASN A 124 -0.03 107.56 -25.90
CA ASN A 124 1.24 107.49 -25.18
C ASN A 124 1.30 106.14 -24.47
N THR A 125 1.74 105.11 -25.17
CA THR A 125 1.88 103.76 -24.61
C THR A 125 3.06 103.76 -23.65
N ASN A 126 2.80 103.52 -22.37
CA ASN A 126 3.86 103.42 -21.38
C ASN A 126 4.54 102.05 -21.52
N TRP A 127 5.57 101.98 -22.35
CA TRP A 127 6.33 100.76 -22.63
C TRP A 127 6.94 100.14 -21.37
N ALA A 128 7.23 100.93 -20.33
CA ALA A 128 7.66 100.41 -19.03
C ALA A 128 6.56 99.62 -18.32
N LEU A 129 5.29 100.06 -18.43
CA LEU A 129 4.13 99.35 -17.87
C LEU A 129 3.87 98.03 -18.63
N ILE A 130 3.98 98.05 -19.96
CA ILE A 130 3.84 96.83 -20.79
C ILE A 130 4.97 95.84 -20.48
N GLY A 131 6.21 96.32 -20.32
CA GLY A 131 7.34 95.49 -19.91
C GLY A 131 7.15 94.85 -18.54
N LEU A 132 6.60 95.60 -17.57
CA LEU A 132 6.30 95.09 -16.22
C LEU A 132 5.16 94.07 -16.24
N ILE A 133 4.11 94.30 -17.03
CA ILE A 133 3.03 93.31 -17.25
C ILE A 133 3.56 92.05 -17.92
N ALA A 134 4.45 92.17 -18.92
CA ALA A 134 5.06 91.01 -19.56
C ALA A 134 5.94 90.21 -18.58
N ILE A 135 6.72 90.87 -17.72
CA ILE A 135 7.49 90.21 -16.65
C ILE A 135 6.54 89.50 -15.67
N LEU A 136 5.44 90.14 -15.25
CA LEU A 136 4.45 89.51 -14.38
C LEU A 136 3.76 88.30 -15.04
N LEU A 137 3.48 88.35 -16.34
CA LEU A 137 2.92 87.22 -17.08
C LEU A 137 3.92 86.07 -17.22
N VAL A 138 5.22 86.36 -17.41
CA VAL A 138 6.28 85.33 -17.42
C VAL A 138 6.44 84.73 -16.03
N MET A 139 6.40 85.52 -14.97
CA MET A 139 6.42 85.02 -13.59
C MET A 139 5.19 84.16 -13.29
N ALA A 140 4.00 84.58 -13.71
CA ALA A 140 2.76 83.82 -13.56
C ALA A 140 2.79 82.51 -14.37
N ALA A 141 3.33 82.52 -15.59
CA ALA A 141 3.53 81.33 -16.41
C ALA A 141 4.58 80.40 -15.80
N GLY A 142 5.66 80.95 -15.22
CA GLY A 142 6.68 80.18 -14.50
C GLY A 142 6.14 79.52 -13.24
N VAL A 143 5.34 80.24 -12.44
CA VAL A 143 4.64 79.68 -11.27
C VAL A 143 3.60 78.64 -11.72
N GLY A 144 2.86 78.92 -12.79
CA GLY A 144 1.91 77.96 -13.36
C GLY A 144 2.57 76.68 -13.88
N TYR A 145 3.74 76.80 -14.51
CA TYR A 145 4.55 75.66 -14.95
C TYR A 145 5.11 74.86 -13.77
N TYR A 146 5.62 75.54 -12.74
CA TYR A 146 6.10 74.89 -11.51
C TYR A 146 4.98 74.11 -10.82
N LEU A 147 3.81 74.72 -10.66
CA LEU A 147 2.63 74.05 -10.09
C LEU A 147 2.16 72.89 -10.97
N TYR A 148 2.17 73.04 -12.30
CA TYR A 148 1.84 71.95 -13.22
C TYR A 148 2.82 70.77 -13.07
N MET A 149 4.13 71.02 -13.05
CA MET A 149 5.13 69.97 -12.93
C MET A 149 5.09 69.25 -11.58
N ASN A 150 4.78 69.97 -10.50
CA ASN A 150 4.84 69.43 -9.14
C ASN A 150 3.50 68.94 -8.57
N GLU A 151 2.36 69.36 -9.12
CA GLU A 151 1.03 69.05 -8.57
C GLU A 151 0.15 68.25 -9.55
N SER A 152 0.51 68.16 -10.84
CA SER A 152 -0.30 67.42 -11.82
C SER A 152 0.29 66.04 -12.14
N ASP A 153 -0.59 65.05 -12.33
CA ASP A 153 -0.23 63.68 -12.71
C ASP A 153 0.63 63.63 -13.99
N GLU A 154 0.35 64.50 -14.97
CA GLU A 154 1.15 64.59 -16.20
C GLU A 154 2.53 65.20 -15.96
N GLY A 155 2.62 66.19 -15.07
CA GLY A 155 3.88 66.77 -14.63
C GLY A 155 4.79 65.73 -13.98
N HIS A 156 4.22 64.92 -13.06
CA HIS A 156 4.91 63.81 -12.41
C HIS A 156 5.36 62.74 -13.38
N ARG A 157 4.53 62.38 -14.38
CA ARG A 157 4.92 61.43 -15.44
C ARG A 157 6.05 61.95 -16.31
N ILE A 158 6.07 63.24 -16.66
CA ILE A 158 7.18 63.85 -17.41
C ILE A 158 8.49 63.75 -16.61
N THR A 159 8.46 64.02 -15.30
CA THR A 159 9.64 63.88 -14.45
C THR A 159 10.06 62.42 -14.26
N ALA A 160 9.09 61.50 -14.12
CA ALA A 160 9.35 60.07 -14.00
C ALA A 160 10.02 59.51 -15.26
N ARG A 161 9.52 59.83 -16.48
CA ARG A 161 10.17 59.48 -17.76
C ARG A 161 11.63 59.92 -17.78
N LYS A 162 11.89 61.15 -17.36
CA LYS A 162 13.26 61.68 -17.31
C LYS A 162 14.15 60.87 -16.36
N LEU A 163 13.68 60.56 -15.15
CA LEU A 163 14.44 59.78 -14.18
C LEU A 163 14.69 58.33 -14.65
N VAL A 164 13.70 57.69 -15.28
CA VAL A 164 13.85 56.34 -15.85
C VAL A 164 14.89 56.30 -16.98
N LEU A 165 14.96 57.35 -17.80
CA LEU A 165 15.97 57.46 -18.85
C LEU A 165 17.37 57.79 -18.30
N GLU A 166 17.43 58.56 -17.21
CA GLU A 166 18.67 58.91 -16.51
C GLU A 166 19.19 57.74 -15.66
N SER A 167 18.34 56.79 -15.26
CA SER A 167 18.73 55.70 -14.39
C SER A 167 19.62 54.66 -15.10
N GLY A 168 20.77 54.40 -14.46
CA GLY A 168 21.77 53.44 -14.91
C GLY A 168 21.94 52.29 -13.91
N PRO A 169 22.64 51.21 -14.30
CA PRO A 169 22.86 50.04 -13.45
C PRO A 169 23.53 50.40 -12.11
N GLU A 170 24.49 51.33 -12.12
CA GLU A 170 25.17 51.81 -10.90
C GLU A 170 24.22 52.41 -9.87
N GLN A 171 23.16 53.09 -10.33
CA GLN A 171 22.15 53.68 -9.43
C GLN A 171 21.24 52.60 -8.82
N PHE A 172 20.92 51.55 -9.57
CA PHE A 172 20.15 50.42 -9.04
C PHE A 172 20.96 49.61 -8.02
N GLU A 173 22.25 49.38 -8.29
CA GLU A 173 23.16 48.74 -7.33
C GLU A 173 23.30 49.58 -6.05
N LEU A 174 23.46 50.90 -6.18
CA LEU A 174 23.49 51.83 -5.06
C LEU A 174 22.19 51.78 -4.25
N ALA A 175 21.04 51.81 -4.93
CA ALA A 175 19.73 51.79 -4.29
C ALA A 175 19.47 50.49 -3.49
N LEU A 176 20.01 49.36 -3.94
CA LEU A 176 19.88 48.05 -3.29
C LEU A 176 21.03 47.71 -2.32
N SER A 177 22.07 48.54 -2.26
CA SER A 177 23.25 48.30 -1.43
C SER A 177 22.89 48.27 0.06
N LYS A 178 23.60 47.41 0.82
CA LYS A 178 23.55 47.35 2.28
C LYS A 178 24.86 47.81 2.91
N ASP A 179 25.77 48.38 2.11
CA ASP A 179 27.08 48.84 2.57
C ASP A 179 26.94 50.10 3.43
N PRO A 180 27.38 50.08 4.70
CA PRO A 180 27.36 51.26 5.56
C PRO A 180 28.13 52.47 5.02
N LEU A 181 29.11 52.25 4.13
CA LEU A 181 29.94 53.32 3.57
C LEU A 181 29.24 54.19 2.53
N VAL A 182 28.16 53.70 1.92
CA VAL A 182 27.46 54.35 0.79
C VAL A 182 26.01 54.70 1.14
N LEU A 183 25.65 54.56 2.42
CA LEU A 183 24.28 54.77 2.92
C LEU A 183 23.78 56.21 2.69
N GLU A 184 24.64 57.21 2.83
CA GLU A 184 24.26 58.62 2.62
C GLU A 184 23.89 58.90 1.14
N GLU A 185 24.69 58.38 0.21
CA GLU A 185 24.44 58.51 -1.23
C GLU A 185 23.18 57.71 -1.65
N GLN A 186 22.96 56.55 -1.04
CA GLN A 186 21.75 55.74 -1.24
C GLN A 186 20.50 56.48 -0.76
N GLU A 187 20.52 57.05 0.45
CA GLU A 187 19.38 57.82 1.00
C GLU A 187 19.05 59.05 0.16
N GLU A 188 20.07 59.76 -0.35
CA GLU A 188 19.88 60.91 -1.25
C GLU A 188 19.24 60.47 -2.57
N LEU A 189 19.70 59.37 -3.17
CA LEU A 189 19.13 58.81 -4.39
C LEU A 189 17.65 58.41 -4.19
N LEU A 190 17.35 57.67 -3.13
CA LEU A 190 15.99 57.24 -2.81
C LEU A 190 15.08 58.42 -2.48
N ARG A 191 15.59 59.47 -1.80
CA ARG A 191 14.83 60.70 -1.57
C ARG A 191 14.49 61.38 -2.90
N ARG A 192 15.45 61.50 -3.82
CA ARG A 192 15.24 62.08 -5.15
C ARG A 192 14.19 61.31 -5.96
N TRP A 193 14.15 59.98 -5.85
CA TRP A 193 13.13 59.16 -6.51
C TRP A 193 11.76 59.30 -5.83
N ASN A 194 11.72 59.43 -4.50
CA ASN A 194 10.49 59.60 -3.71
C ASN A 194 9.85 61.01 -3.79
N ASP A 195 10.53 62.00 -4.38
CA ASP A 195 9.95 63.33 -4.62
C ASP A 195 8.77 63.28 -5.62
N ILE A 196 8.59 62.16 -6.33
CA ILE A 196 7.50 61.91 -7.28
C ILE A 196 6.65 60.73 -6.77
N PRO A 197 5.32 60.76 -6.93
CA PRO A 197 4.48 59.62 -6.56
C PRO A 197 4.91 58.33 -7.28
N VAL A 198 5.09 57.23 -6.54
CA VAL A 198 5.61 55.96 -7.09
C VAL A 198 4.76 55.42 -8.25
N LYS A 199 3.44 55.63 -8.18
CA LYS A 199 2.48 55.30 -9.25
C LYS A 199 2.90 55.84 -10.62
N SER A 200 3.52 57.03 -10.68
CA SER A 200 3.96 57.63 -11.93
C SER A 200 5.08 56.82 -12.59
N PHE A 201 5.93 56.13 -11.82
CA PHE A 201 6.94 55.23 -12.40
C PHE A 201 6.30 53.98 -13.01
N TRP A 202 5.30 53.39 -12.35
CA TRP A 202 4.54 52.26 -12.90
C TRP A 202 3.85 52.63 -14.22
N GLU A 203 3.10 53.75 -14.25
CA GLU A 203 2.39 54.21 -15.45
C GLU A 203 3.34 54.53 -16.62
N VAL A 204 4.47 55.17 -16.34
CA VAL A 204 5.46 55.47 -17.37
C VAL A 204 6.11 54.19 -17.91
N SER A 205 6.32 53.19 -17.06
CA SER A 205 6.88 51.91 -17.49
C SER A 205 5.92 51.14 -18.39
N GLU A 206 4.62 51.19 -18.09
CA GLU A 206 3.56 50.68 -18.96
C GLU A 206 3.52 51.42 -20.31
N GLU A 207 3.66 52.73 -20.34
CA GLU A 207 3.74 53.48 -21.60
C GLU A 207 4.94 53.04 -22.46
N TYR A 208 6.09 52.78 -21.83
CA TYR A 208 7.27 52.24 -22.54
C TYR A 208 7.03 50.82 -23.04
N LEU A 209 6.38 49.97 -22.24
CA LEU A 209 5.96 48.63 -22.62
C LEU A 209 5.02 48.66 -23.85
N ASP A 210 4.00 49.51 -23.81
CA ASP A 210 3.04 49.74 -24.90
C ASP A 210 3.71 50.28 -26.18
N SER A 211 4.77 51.08 -26.01
CA SER A 211 5.58 51.58 -27.12
C SER A 211 6.52 50.52 -27.73
N GLY A 212 6.70 49.39 -27.05
CA GLY A 212 7.59 48.30 -27.44
C GLY A 212 9.05 48.48 -27.01
N ASP A 213 9.38 49.51 -26.23
CA ASP A 213 10.72 49.72 -25.68
C ASP A 213 10.90 48.93 -24.37
N LEU A 214 10.99 47.61 -24.50
CA LEU A 214 11.05 46.67 -23.38
C LEU A 214 12.22 46.93 -22.42
N PRO A 215 13.46 47.25 -22.87
CA PRO A 215 14.56 47.53 -21.95
C PRO A 215 14.32 48.78 -21.10
N THR A 216 13.74 49.84 -21.67
CA THR A 216 13.42 51.06 -20.92
C THR A 216 12.24 50.84 -19.98
N ALA A 217 11.23 50.08 -20.42
CA ALA A 217 10.12 49.65 -19.55
C ALA A 217 10.64 48.87 -18.34
N LEU A 218 11.52 47.90 -18.54
CA LEU A 218 12.12 47.11 -17.46
C LEU A 218 12.89 47.98 -16.47
N LYS A 219 13.66 48.97 -16.94
CA LYS A 219 14.33 49.94 -16.05
C LYS A 219 13.36 50.76 -15.20
N GLY A 220 12.24 51.15 -15.80
CA GLY A 220 11.19 51.87 -15.10
C GLY A 220 10.53 51.00 -14.03
N PHE A 221 10.21 49.74 -14.37
CA PHE A 221 9.66 48.77 -13.44
C PHE A 221 10.63 48.43 -12.30
N THR A 222 11.93 48.27 -12.57
CA THR A 222 12.92 48.04 -11.51
C THR A 222 13.04 49.22 -10.56
N LEU A 223 12.96 50.45 -11.07
CA LEU A 223 12.95 51.65 -10.23
C LEU A 223 11.69 51.67 -9.35
N ALA A 224 10.54 51.37 -9.94
CA ALA A 224 9.27 51.34 -9.22
C ALA A 224 9.22 50.23 -8.15
N ASP A 225 9.74 49.03 -8.43
CA ASP A 225 9.86 47.93 -7.46
C ASP A 225 10.74 48.29 -6.26
N ILE A 226 11.84 49.02 -6.47
CA ILE A 226 12.69 49.48 -5.36
C ILE A 226 11.93 50.40 -4.39
N LEU A 227 11.02 51.23 -4.91
CA LEU A 227 10.26 52.18 -4.10
C LEU A 227 8.98 51.57 -3.52
N ASP A 228 8.34 50.65 -4.25
CA ASP A 228 7.07 50.02 -3.92
C ASP A 228 7.13 48.52 -4.24
N PRO A 229 7.82 47.73 -3.39
CA PRO A 229 8.10 46.31 -3.64
C PRO A 229 6.88 45.40 -3.50
N ASP A 230 5.75 45.93 -3.03
CA ASP A 230 4.51 45.17 -2.75
C ASP A 230 3.46 45.34 -3.85
N ASN A 231 3.76 46.10 -4.91
CA ASN A 231 2.83 46.30 -6.03
C ASN A 231 2.76 45.05 -6.92
N TYR A 232 1.82 44.16 -6.60
CA TYR A 232 1.61 42.91 -7.33
C TYR A 232 1.38 43.12 -8.84
N ASP A 233 0.51 44.06 -9.25
CA ASP A 233 0.17 44.24 -10.67
C ASP A 233 1.37 44.79 -11.46
N GLY A 234 2.13 45.71 -10.84
CA GLY A 234 3.36 46.23 -11.42
C GLY A 234 4.44 45.16 -11.58
N LEU A 235 4.65 44.34 -10.56
CA LEU A 235 5.59 43.22 -10.58
C LEU A 235 5.20 42.12 -11.59
N LEU A 236 3.91 41.88 -11.77
CA LEU A 236 3.41 40.95 -12.79
C LEU A 236 3.75 41.43 -14.21
N LEU A 237 3.60 42.74 -14.47
CA LEU A 237 3.99 43.37 -15.73
C LEU A 237 5.51 43.41 -15.92
N MET A 238 6.28 43.58 -14.84
CA MET A 238 7.74 43.49 -14.86
C MET A 238 8.19 42.09 -15.28
N ALA A 239 7.65 41.04 -14.66
CA ALA A 239 7.97 39.66 -14.98
C ALA A 239 7.56 39.28 -16.42
N SER A 240 6.38 39.72 -16.88
CA SER A 240 5.96 39.48 -18.26
C SER A 240 6.85 40.21 -19.28
N THR A 241 7.32 41.42 -18.94
CA THR A 241 8.30 42.16 -19.75
C THR A 241 9.63 41.39 -19.84
N MET A 242 10.08 40.78 -18.73
CA MET A 242 11.28 39.92 -18.73
C MET A 242 11.10 38.69 -19.65
N GLU A 243 9.94 38.02 -19.61
CA GLU A 243 9.63 36.93 -20.55
C GLU A 243 9.66 37.40 -22.01
N MET A 244 9.09 38.58 -22.31
CA MET A 244 9.11 39.16 -23.66
C MET A 244 10.52 39.48 -24.17
N ILE A 245 11.45 39.81 -23.27
CA ILE A 245 12.87 40.03 -23.57
C ILE A 245 13.61 38.68 -23.78
N GLY A 246 13.02 37.57 -23.31
CA GLY A 246 13.61 36.23 -23.34
C GLY A 246 14.38 35.87 -22.07
N ASP A 247 14.27 36.65 -21.00
CA ASP A 247 14.88 36.37 -19.70
C ASP A 247 13.90 35.65 -18.77
N ALA A 248 13.59 34.39 -19.12
CA ALA A 248 12.66 33.57 -18.36
C ALA A 248 13.16 33.25 -16.94
N ALA A 249 14.48 33.23 -16.71
CA ALA A 249 15.05 32.92 -15.40
C ALA A 249 14.79 34.06 -14.40
N SER A 250 14.98 35.31 -14.80
CA SER A 250 14.63 36.46 -13.97
C SER A 250 13.13 36.57 -13.77
N ALA A 251 12.33 36.27 -14.81
CA ALA A 251 10.87 36.26 -14.70
C ALA A 251 10.37 35.20 -13.69
N GLU A 252 10.91 33.98 -13.73
CA GLU A 252 10.63 32.90 -12.77
C GLU A 252 10.87 33.38 -11.33
N ALA A 253 11.99 34.05 -11.06
CA ALA A 253 12.30 34.59 -9.74
C ALA A 253 11.29 35.65 -9.27
N VAL A 254 10.84 36.55 -10.16
CA VAL A 254 9.82 37.55 -9.82
C VAL A 254 8.46 36.89 -9.59
N TYR A 255 8.06 35.90 -10.40
CA TYR A 255 6.82 35.16 -10.17
C TYR A 255 6.84 34.36 -8.86
N ILE A 256 7.98 33.81 -8.47
CA ILE A 256 8.13 33.14 -7.16
C ILE A 256 7.92 34.15 -6.03
N ARG A 257 8.60 35.30 -6.09
CA ARG A 257 8.42 36.39 -5.12
C ARG A 257 6.96 36.86 -5.02
N LEU A 258 6.26 36.96 -6.15
CA LEU A 258 4.86 37.38 -6.19
C LEU A 258 3.94 36.50 -5.35
N TYR A 259 4.12 35.17 -5.35
CA TYR A 259 3.26 34.28 -4.55
C TYR A 259 3.79 34.02 -3.14
N GLU A 260 5.10 34.09 -2.91
CA GLU A 260 5.71 33.84 -1.59
C GLU A 260 5.67 35.06 -0.67
N GLU A 261 5.95 36.25 -1.22
CA GLU A 261 6.16 37.47 -0.42
C GLU A 261 5.01 38.47 -0.55
N VAL A 262 4.42 38.61 -1.74
CA VAL A 262 3.43 39.68 -2.03
C VAL A 262 1.99 39.21 -1.83
N SER A 263 1.54 38.19 -2.58
CA SER A 263 0.18 37.67 -2.47
C SER A 263 0.06 36.22 -2.92
N SER A 264 -0.19 35.31 -1.97
CA SER A 264 -0.33 33.87 -2.24
C SER A 264 -1.68 33.46 -2.81
N ILE A 265 -2.72 34.30 -2.69
CA ILE A 265 -4.12 33.99 -3.10
C ILE A 265 -4.35 34.28 -4.59
N ARG A 266 -3.53 35.16 -5.18
CA ARG A 266 -3.64 35.56 -6.58
C ARG A 266 -3.07 34.48 -7.50
N THR A 267 -3.70 34.28 -8.65
CA THR A 267 -3.44 33.12 -9.51
C THR A 267 -2.45 33.35 -10.63
N GLU A 268 -2.24 34.60 -11.00
CA GLU A 268 -1.51 35.00 -12.21
C GLU A 268 -0.05 34.59 -12.17
N ALA A 269 0.60 34.66 -11.00
CA ALA A 269 1.96 34.20 -10.82
C ALA A 269 2.08 32.67 -10.97
N TYR A 270 1.16 31.90 -10.37
CA TYR A 270 1.15 30.45 -10.52
C TYR A 270 0.90 30.01 -11.96
N THR A 271 -0.05 30.64 -12.67
CA THR A 271 -0.34 30.29 -14.07
C THR A 271 0.83 30.59 -14.98
N ALA A 272 1.58 31.67 -14.73
CA ALA A 272 2.81 31.98 -15.46
C ALA A 272 3.92 30.95 -15.16
N LEU A 273 4.16 30.61 -13.89
CA LEU A 273 5.15 29.59 -13.51
C LEU A 273 4.84 28.22 -14.11
N ILE A 274 3.58 27.80 -14.04
CA ILE A 274 3.13 26.54 -14.63
C ILE A 274 3.40 26.53 -16.14
N ARG A 275 3.12 27.64 -16.84
CA ARG A 275 3.42 27.77 -18.27
C ARG A 275 4.92 27.67 -18.55
N ILE A 276 5.76 28.40 -17.80
CA ILE A 276 7.22 28.34 -17.93
C ILE A 276 7.71 26.90 -17.75
N TYR A 277 7.23 26.20 -16.73
CA TYR A 277 7.63 24.81 -16.48
C TYR A 277 7.13 23.84 -17.57
N GLN A 278 5.94 24.09 -18.14
CA GLN A 278 5.44 23.33 -19.29
C GLN A 278 6.29 23.54 -20.54
N GLU A 279 6.66 24.77 -20.84
CA GLU A 279 7.50 25.12 -22.00
C GLU A 279 8.92 24.54 -21.90
N GLN A 280 9.44 24.42 -20.67
CA GLN A 280 10.75 23.82 -20.38
C GLN A 280 10.73 22.30 -20.18
N GLU A 281 9.58 21.64 -20.38
CA GLU A 281 9.38 20.20 -20.14
C GLU A 281 9.67 19.75 -18.68
N ARG A 282 9.62 20.69 -17.73
CA ARG A 282 9.81 20.49 -16.27
C ARG A 282 8.51 20.02 -15.60
N ARG A 283 8.06 18.81 -15.96
CA ARG A 283 6.77 18.27 -15.52
C ARG A 283 6.62 18.08 -13.99
N PRO A 284 7.62 17.57 -13.25
CA PRO A 284 7.54 17.45 -11.80
C PRO A 284 7.32 18.80 -11.11
N GLU A 285 8.08 19.82 -11.52
CA GLU A 285 7.96 21.18 -10.98
C GLU A 285 6.60 21.80 -11.34
N ALA A 286 6.10 21.60 -12.57
CA ALA A 286 4.76 22.05 -12.96
C ALA A 286 3.66 21.46 -12.06
N ALA A 287 3.71 20.15 -11.82
CA ALA A 287 2.74 19.45 -10.98
C ALA A 287 2.83 19.87 -9.50
N GLU A 288 4.04 20.17 -9.02
CA GLU A 288 4.24 20.70 -7.68
C GLU A 288 3.71 22.14 -7.56
N MET A 289 3.93 23.00 -8.56
CA MET A 289 3.34 24.33 -8.56
C MET A 289 1.82 24.30 -8.60
N MET A 290 1.21 23.37 -9.33
CA MET A 290 -0.25 23.18 -9.29
C MET A 290 -0.73 22.78 -7.90
N ARG A 291 0.04 21.96 -7.17
CA ARG A 291 -0.24 21.60 -5.78
C ARG A 291 -0.18 22.82 -4.87
N ILE A 292 0.88 23.62 -4.96
CA ILE A 292 1.07 24.84 -4.18
C ILE A 292 -0.03 25.87 -4.49
N ALA A 293 -0.33 26.08 -5.77
CA ALA A 293 -1.40 26.97 -6.22
C ALA A 293 -2.76 26.56 -5.65
N TYR A 294 -3.08 25.27 -5.66
CA TYR A 294 -4.31 24.77 -5.03
C TYR A 294 -4.34 25.03 -3.52
N GLN A 295 -3.23 24.79 -2.80
CA GLN A 295 -3.16 25.00 -1.36
C GLN A 295 -3.34 26.48 -0.95
N ASN A 296 -2.79 27.40 -1.75
CA ASN A 296 -2.82 28.82 -1.41
C ASN A 296 -4.08 29.52 -1.91
N THR A 297 -4.68 29.06 -3.02
CA THR A 297 -5.83 29.72 -3.66
C THR A 297 -7.15 28.98 -3.51
N GLU A 298 -7.13 27.71 -3.08
CA GLU A 298 -8.27 26.79 -3.00
C GLU A 298 -9.04 26.62 -4.34
N ARG A 299 -8.43 27.01 -5.47
CA ARG A 299 -9.08 26.91 -6.78
C ARG A 299 -8.94 25.52 -7.38
N GLU A 300 -10.09 24.89 -7.58
CA GLU A 300 -10.21 23.50 -8.01
C GLU A 300 -9.59 23.20 -9.38
N ASN A 301 -9.49 24.21 -10.26
CA ASN A 301 -8.85 24.07 -11.56
C ASN A 301 -7.39 23.59 -11.47
N PHE A 302 -6.61 24.05 -10.48
CA PHE A 302 -5.23 23.59 -10.29
C PHE A 302 -5.16 22.13 -9.86
N ARG A 303 -6.12 21.68 -9.04
CA ARG A 303 -6.23 20.27 -8.65
C ARG A 303 -6.49 19.40 -9.87
N LEU A 304 -7.46 19.80 -10.71
CA LEU A 304 -7.81 19.08 -11.94
C LEU A 304 -6.65 19.08 -12.95
N LEU A 305 -5.97 20.22 -13.15
CA LEU A 305 -4.81 20.30 -14.02
C LEU A 305 -3.69 19.37 -13.56
N ARG A 306 -3.49 19.21 -12.26
CA ARG A 306 -2.47 18.32 -11.70
C ARG A 306 -2.77 16.85 -11.96
N GLU A 307 -4.03 16.45 -12.05
CA GLU A 307 -4.42 15.04 -12.30
C GLU A 307 -3.83 14.53 -13.62
N ASP A 308 -3.74 15.37 -14.65
CA ASP A 308 -3.13 15.02 -15.96
C ASP A 308 -1.60 14.82 -15.91
N TYR A 309 -0.96 15.23 -14.81
CA TYR A 309 0.49 15.11 -14.61
C TYR A 309 0.87 13.92 -13.73
N ILE A 310 -0.07 13.42 -12.92
CA ILE A 310 0.18 12.26 -12.07
C ILE A 310 0.33 11.04 -12.99
N PRO A 311 1.37 10.21 -12.82
CA PRO A 311 1.49 8.96 -13.55
C PRO A 311 0.23 8.09 -13.39
N GLU A 312 -0.19 7.45 -14.47
CA GLU A 312 -1.26 6.45 -14.39
C GLU A 312 -0.84 5.31 -13.48
N SER A 313 -1.79 4.82 -12.66
CA SER A 313 -1.55 3.64 -11.83
C SER A 313 -1.06 2.47 -12.67
N PRO A 314 -0.12 1.67 -12.15
CA PRO A 314 0.35 0.50 -12.85
C PRO A 314 -0.80 -0.50 -13.08
N GLN A 315 -0.65 -1.33 -14.11
CA GLN A 315 -1.60 -2.38 -14.46
C GLN A 315 -0.98 -3.75 -14.20
N VAL A 316 -1.85 -4.73 -13.92
CA VAL A 316 -1.45 -6.13 -13.75
C VAL A 316 -2.07 -6.99 -14.84
N SER A 317 -1.30 -7.94 -15.39
CA SER A 317 -1.79 -8.87 -16.41
C SER A 317 -2.84 -9.85 -15.86
N LEU A 318 -2.59 -10.37 -14.65
CA LEU A 318 -3.40 -11.40 -14.03
C LEU A 318 -4.47 -10.77 -13.14
N VAL A 319 -5.74 -11.09 -13.40
CA VAL A 319 -6.86 -10.58 -12.59
C VAL A 319 -6.73 -11.03 -11.13
N ALA A 320 -7.15 -10.20 -10.19
CA ALA A 320 -7.20 -10.57 -8.77
C ALA A 320 -8.00 -11.87 -8.57
N GLY A 321 -7.47 -12.82 -7.79
CA GLY A 321 -8.18 -14.08 -7.60
C GLY A 321 -7.37 -15.19 -6.95
N ARG A 322 -7.95 -16.39 -7.03
CA ARG A 322 -7.37 -17.61 -6.47
C ARG A 322 -6.83 -18.47 -7.61
N TYR A 323 -5.56 -18.83 -7.52
CA TYR A 323 -4.83 -19.54 -8.58
C TYR A 323 -4.14 -20.77 -8.04
N GLU A 324 -4.20 -21.85 -8.82
CA GLU A 324 -3.43 -23.06 -8.57
C GLU A 324 -2.07 -22.91 -9.28
N ILE A 325 -0.98 -22.90 -8.51
CA ILE A 325 0.38 -22.61 -9.02
C ILE A 325 0.75 -23.56 -10.16
N SER A 326 0.43 -24.85 -10.02
CA SER A 326 0.76 -25.89 -11.00
C SER A 326 0.02 -25.78 -12.33
N SER A 327 -1.06 -25.01 -12.40
CA SER A 327 -1.86 -24.85 -13.63
C SER A 327 -1.82 -23.42 -14.20
N MET A 328 -1.00 -22.53 -13.61
CA MET A 328 -0.77 -21.19 -14.14
C MET A 328 -0.08 -21.26 -15.51
N LYS A 329 -0.67 -20.56 -16.47
CA LYS A 329 -0.14 -20.45 -17.86
C LYS A 329 0.50 -19.09 -18.13
N GLU A 330 0.28 -18.14 -17.24
CA GLU A 330 0.64 -16.74 -17.38
C GLU A 330 1.24 -16.27 -16.06
N ASP A 331 2.31 -15.48 -16.17
CA ASP A 331 2.96 -14.84 -15.04
C ASP A 331 2.22 -13.56 -14.63
N ILE A 332 2.44 -13.14 -13.39
CA ILE A 332 1.94 -11.85 -12.89
C ILE A 332 2.88 -10.78 -13.42
N LEU A 333 2.44 -10.06 -14.45
CA LEU A 333 3.18 -8.97 -15.05
C LEU A 333 2.65 -7.64 -14.52
N LEU A 334 3.55 -6.84 -13.95
CA LEU A 334 3.25 -5.50 -13.46
C LEU A 334 3.88 -4.45 -14.39
N THR A 335 3.07 -3.58 -14.99
CA THR A 335 3.54 -2.64 -16.02
C THR A 335 2.93 -1.27 -15.86
N SER A 336 3.69 -0.20 -16.16
CA SER A 336 3.14 1.14 -16.32
C SER A 336 2.59 1.32 -17.74
N PRO A 337 1.34 1.78 -17.91
CA PRO A 337 0.79 2.12 -19.24
C PRO A 337 1.61 3.18 -19.98
N GLN A 338 2.28 4.04 -19.22
CA GLN A 338 3.06 5.18 -19.71
C GLN A 338 4.57 4.88 -19.78
N GLY A 339 4.99 3.65 -19.43
CA GLY A 339 6.40 3.22 -19.51
C GLY A 339 7.30 3.75 -18.39
N TYR A 340 6.72 4.18 -17.27
CA TYR A 340 7.45 4.62 -16.08
C TYR A 340 7.92 3.47 -15.20
N ASP A 341 8.88 3.76 -14.33
CA ASP A 341 9.37 2.82 -13.32
C ASP A 341 8.25 2.46 -12.35
N VAL A 342 8.09 1.17 -12.05
CA VAL A 342 7.06 0.69 -11.13
C VAL A 342 7.74 0.10 -9.89
N TYR A 343 7.29 0.54 -8.73
CA TYR A 343 7.72 0.02 -7.43
C TYR A 343 6.57 -0.74 -6.80
N TYR A 344 6.85 -1.96 -6.33
CA TYR A 344 5.85 -2.81 -5.68
C TYR A 344 6.30 -3.30 -4.31
N THR A 345 5.32 -3.68 -3.49
CA THR A 345 5.55 -4.31 -2.18
C THR A 345 4.44 -5.31 -1.88
N THR A 346 4.78 -6.31 -1.08
CA THR A 346 3.82 -7.26 -0.49
C THR A 346 3.55 -6.96 0.98
N ASP A 347 4.25 -5.99 1.58
CA ASP A 347 4.01 -5.53 2.95
C ASP A 347 2.90 -4.47 2.97
N GLU A 348 1.90 -4.68 3.81
CA GLU A 348 0.80 -3.73 3.96
C GLU A 348 1.25 -2.41 4.60
N ASN A 349 2.33 -2.42 5.39
CA ASN A 349 2.81 -1.23 6.10
C ASN A 349 3.86 -0.44 5.34
N ALA A 350 4.40 -1.00 4.24
CA ALA A 350 5.47 -0.35 3.51
C ALA A 350 4.98 0.96 2.83
N VAL A 351 5.84 1.98 2.89
CA VAL A 351 5.62 3.28 2.24
C VAL A 351 6.22 3.23 0.83
N LEU A 352 5.37 3.34 -0.19
CA LEU A 352 5.80 3.39 -1.59
C LEU A 352 6.04 4.85 -2.03
N PRO A 353 7.03 5.12 -2.89
CA PRO A 353 7.94 4.15 -3.52
C PRO A 353 9.19 3.77 -2.71
N ASP A 354 9.49 4.49 -1.62
CA ASP A 354 10.77 4.40 -0.88
C ASP A 354 11.12 3.00 -0.33
N GLU A 355 10.12 2.27 0.18
CA GLU A 355 10.26 0.92 0.72
C GLU A 355 9.80 -0.15 -0.29
N GLY A 356 9.58 0.25 -1.55
CA GLY A 356 9.18 -0.63 -2.64
C GLY A 356 10.38 -1.29 -3.33
N THR A 357 10.12 -2.45 -3.93
CA THR A 357 11.07 -3.09 -4.85
C THR A 357 10.80 -2.62 -6.27
N LEU A 358 11.84 -2.16 -6.98
CA LEU A 358 11.74 -1.81 -8.40
C LEU A 358 11.46 -3.06 -9.25
N VAL A 359 10.49 -2.97 -10.14
CA VAL A 359 10.14 -4.04 -11.08
C VAL A 359 11.14 -4.04 -12.25
N THR A 360 12.06 -5.01 -12.30
CA THR A 360 13.07 -5.11 -13.37
C THR A 360 12.66 -5.97 -14.56
N ASP A 361 11.84 -7.00 -14.34
CA ASP A 361 11.41 -7.95 -15.40
C ASP A 361 9.88 -8.08 -15.53
N GLY A 362 9.11 -7.28 -14.78
CA GLY A 362 7.65 -7.34 -14.76
C GLY A 362 7.08 -8.52 -13.96
N ILE A 363 7.83 -9.62 -13.82
CA ILE A 363 7.36 -10.90 -13.28
C ILE A 363 7.43 -10.92 -11.75
N ILE A 364 6.30 -11.23 -11.11
CA ILE A 364 6.23 -11.52 -9.68
C ILE A 364 6.04 -13.03 -9.52
N GLU A 365 6.96 -13.70 -8.81
CA GLU A 365 6.88 -15.13 -8.54
C GLU A 365 5.71 -15.45 -7.60
N PRO A 366 4.81 -16.39 -7.96
CA PRO A 366 3.71 -16.78 -7.09
C PRO A 366 4.23 -17.62 -5.91
N VAL A 367 4.12 -17.07 -4.71
CA VAL A 367 4.40 -17.80 -3.46
C VAL A 367 3.09 -18.35 -2.89
N GLU A 368 3.10 -19.60 -2.43
CA GLU A 368 1.92 -20.21 -1.81
C GLU A 368 1.42 -19.38 -0.62
N GLY A 369 0.11 -19.15 -0.58
CA GLY A 369 -0.54 -18.34 0.43
C GLY A 369 -1.31 -17.17 -0.16
N SER A 370 -1.82 -16.32 0.74
CA SER A 370 -2.49 -15.08 0.36
C SER A 370 -1.46 -13.96 0.34
N ILE A 371 -1.29 -13.33 -0.82
CA ILE A 371 -0.42 -12.17 -0.97
C ILE A 371 -1.24 -10.97 -1.43
N ARG A 372 -0.85 -9.78 -0.98
CA ARG A 372 -1.43 -8.52 -1.44
C ARG A 372 -0.32 -7.69 -2.04
N ILE A 373 -0.39 -7.47 -3.35
CA ILE A 373 0.58 -6.67 -4.08
C ILE A 373 0.06 -5.23 -4.11
N ARG A 374 0.86 -4.32 -3.60
CA ARG A 374 0.67 -2.87 -3.73
C ARG A 374 1.73 -2.32 -4.67
N ALA A 375 1.37 -1.41 -5.56
CA ALA A 375 2.35 -0.82 -6.48
C ALA A 375 2.00 0.59 -6.92
N VAL A 376 3.03 1.37 -7.26
CA VAL A 376 2.93 2.73 -7.79
C VAL A 376 3.88 2.90 -8.97
N ALA A 377 3.50 3.72 -9.94
CA ALA A 377 4.36 4.18 -11.02
C ALA A 377 5.00 5.51 -10.60
N VAL A 378 6.29 5.68 -10.90
CA VAL A 378 7.10 6.82 -10.50
C VAL A 378 7.71 7.50 -11.73
N SER A 379 7.50 8.80 -11.85
CA SER A 379 8.11 9.65 -12.88
C SER A 379 8.79 10.85 -12.21
N GLY A 380 10.10 10.75 -11.97
CA GLY A 380 10.81 11.74 -11.14
C GLY A 380 10.27 11.74 -9.72
N ASP A 381 9.81 12.90 -9.23
CA ASP A 381 9.22 13.05 -7.89
C ASP A 381 7.70 12.78 -7.85
N LEU A 382 7.07 12.48 -9.00
CA LEU A 382 5.63 12.22 -9.08
C LEU A 382 5.34 10.73 -8.93
N VAL A 383 4.34 10.41 -8.10
CA VAL A 383 3.91 9.05 -7.76
C VAL A 383 2.43 8.88 -8.12
N SER A 384 2.10 7.78 -8.80
CA SER A 384 0.72 7.43 -9.14
C SER A 384 -0.13 7.09 -7.91
N ASP A 385 -1.45 7.03 -8.10
CA ASP A 385 -2.32 6.34 -7.15
C ASP A 385 -1.90 4.85 -7.01
N PRO A 386 -1.96 4.28 -5.79
CA PRO A 386 -1.52 2.92 -5.56
C PRO A 386 -2.48 1.89 -6.16
N LEU A 387 -1.95 1.02 -7.00
CA LEU A 387 -2.58 -0.25 -7.34
C LEU A 387 -2.55 -1.16 -6.11
N SER A 388 -3.65 -1.83 -5.79
CA SER A 388 -3.72 -2.84 -4.72
C SER A 388 -4.49 -4.06 -5.21
N VAL A 389 -3.82 -5.19 -5.34
CA VAL A 389 -4.38 -6.45 -5.85
C VAL A 389 -4.07 -7.60 -4.91
N SER A 390 -5.05 -8.45 -4.64
CA SER A 390 -4.90 -9.61 -3.76
C SER A 390 -4.97 -10.91 -4.56
N TYR A 391 -4.04 -11.81 -4.27
CA TYR A 391 -3.97 -13.15 -4.84
C TYR A 391 -3.95 -14.20 -3.74
N THR A 392 -4.50 -15.38 -4.04
CA THR A 392 -4.33 -16.57 -3.21
C THR A 392 -3.79 -17.71 -4.07
N PHE A 393 -2.53 -18.06 -3.85
CA PHE A 393 -1.86 -19.16 -4.55
C PHE A 393 -1.89 -20.43 -3.71
N PHE A 394 -2.17 -21.57 -4.34
CA PHE A 394 -2.19 -22.87 -3.66
C PHE A 394 -1.72 -24.00 -4.58
N TYR A 395 -1.16 -25.06 -3.98
CA TYR A 395 -0.96 -26.33 -4.69
C TYR A 395 -2.18 -27.25 -4.53
N PRO A 396 -2.48 -28.10 -5.51
CA PRO A 396 -3.61 -29.01 -5.44
C PRO A 396 -3.35 -30.08 -4.36
N THR A 397 -4.38 -30.38 -3.58
CA THR A 397 -4.37 -31.51 -2.64
C THR A 397 -4.69 -32.80 -3.40
N PRO A 398 -3.88 -33.87 -3.27
CA PRO A 398 -4.18 -35.13 -3.94
C PRO A 398 -5.42 -35.81 -3.34
N PRO A 399 -6.16 -36.61 -4.12
CA PRO A 399 -7.32 -37.33 -3.61
C PRO A 399 -6.90 -38.46 -2.67
N ALA A 400 -7.72 -38.74 -1.65
CA ALA A 400 -7.46 -39.84 -0.73
C ALA A 400 -7.24 -41.17 -1.46
N PRO A 401 -6.30 -42.01 -0.98
CA PRO A 401 -6.12 -43.34 -1.55
C PRO A 401 -7.38 -44.18 -1.35
N LYS A 402 -7.50 -45.23 -2.16
CA LYS A 402 -8.56 -46.23 -2.08
C LYS A 402 -7.96 -47.60 -1.88
N SER A 403 -8.58 -48.41 -1.01
CA SER A 403 -8.24 -49.82 -0.89
C SER A 403 -9.01 -50.66 -1.92
N ASN A 404 -8.40 -51.74 -2.40
CA ASN A 404 -9.06 -52.72 -3.27
C ASN A 404 -10.08 -53.61 -2.52
N LEU A 405 -9.97 -53.71 -1.19
CA LEU A 405 -10.80 -54.55 -0.33
C LEU A 405 -11.77 -53.71 0.51
N ALA A 406 -13.06 -53.98 0.38
CA ALA A 406 -14.10 -53.30 1.16
C ALA A 406 -14.06 -53.68 2.66
N PRO A 407 -14.48 -52.80 3.57
CA PRO A 407 -14.59 -53.15 4.99
C PRO A 407 -15.62 -54.26 5.20
N ASN A 408 -15.21 -55.38 5.80
CA ASN A 408 -16.10 -56.49 6.15
C ASN A 408 -15.47 -57.44 7.19
N THR A 409 -16.26 -58.42 7.63
CA THR A 409 -15.78 -59.60 8.34
C THR A 409 -15.44 -60.70 7.33
N TYR A 410 -14.20 -61.16 7.35
CA TYR A 410 -13.66 -62.17 6.45
C TYR A 410 -13.29 -63.44 7.22
N LYS A 411 -13.55 -64.61 6.61
CA LYS A 411 -13.20 -65.93 7.17
C LYS A 411 -11.85 -66.47 6.66
N LYS A 412 -11.13 -65.66 5.88
CA LYS A 412 -9.80 -65.94 5.31
C LYS A 412 -9.01 -64.64 5.32
N LEU A 413 -7.69 -64.75 5.40
CA LEU A 413 -6.81 -63.59 5.29
C LEU A 413 -6.77 -63.08 3.85
N TYR A 414 -6.67 -61.76 3.70
CA TYR A 414 -6.53 -61.09 2.42
C TYR A 414 -5.35 -60.12 2.47
N SER A 415 -4.76 -59.87 1.30
CA SER A 415 -3.83 -58.76 1.10
C SER A 415 -4.56 -57.58 0.47
N VAL A 416 -4.17 -56.37 0.85
CA VAL A 416 -4.78 -55.12 0.37
C VAL A 416 -3.78 -54.34 -0.48
N GLU A 417 -4.26 -53.75 -1.57
CA GLU A 417 -3.51 -52.81 -2.38
C GLU A 417 -4.12 -51.42 -2.24
N LEU A 418 -3.26 -50.40 -2.26
CA LEU A 418 -3.67 -49.02 -2.33
C LEU A 418 -3.66 -48.55 -3.78
N ARG A 419 -4.65 -47.71 -4.13
CA ARG A 419 -4.80 -47.11 -5.46
C ARG A 419 -5.13 -45.63 -5.32
N PRO A 420 -4.81 -44.81 -6.33
CA PRO A 420 -5.18 -43.41 -6.34
C PRO A 420 -6.70 -43.23 -6.28
N GLY A 421 -7.14 -42.19 -5.56
CA GLY A 421 -8.48 -41.66 -5.73
C GLY A 421 -8.66 -41.04 -7.12
N LYS A 422 -9.92 -40.87 -7.54
CA LYS A 422 -10.25 -40.20 -8.80
C LYS A 422 -10.69 -38.77 -8.50
N VAL A 423 -10.21 -37.81 -9.29
CA VAL A 423 -10.71 -36.43 -9.30
C VAL A 423 -11.61 -36.28 -10.52
N GLU A 424 -12.87 -35.87 -10.33
CA GLU A 424 -13.87 -35.83 -11.42
C GLU A 424 -13.53 -34.79 -12.50
N GLU A 425 -12.83 -33.72 -12.11
CA GLU A 425 -12.47 -32.61 -12.99
C GLU A 425 -11.25 -32.90 -13.88
N PHE A 426 -10.49 -33.97 -13.59
CA PHE A 426 -9.25 -34.27 -14.29
C PHE A 426 -9.49 -35.06 -15.58
N THR A 427 -8.81 -34.62 -16.65
CA THR A 427 -8.69 -35.45 -17.85
C THR A 427 -7.88 -36.71 -17.56
N LYS A 428 -8.03 -37.76 -18.40
CA LYS A 428 -7.26 -39.02 -18.26
C LYS A 428 -5.74 -38.79 -18.21
N LYS A 429 -5.24 -37.78 -18.95
CA LYS A 429 -3.82 -37.44 -18.97
C LYS A 429 -3.38 -36.80 -17.65
N GLN A 430 -4.12 -35.81 -17.15
CA GLN A 430 -3.84 -35.15 -15.86
C GLN A 430 -3.91 -36.16 -14.70
N GLN A 431 -4.88 -37.06 -14.73
CA GLN A 431 -4.99 -38.13 -13.75
C GLN A 431 -3.73 -39.03 -13.78
N ALA A 432 -3.28 -39.49 -14.96
CA ALA A 432 -2.09 -40.34 -15.07
C ALA A 432 -0.80 -39.63 -14.59
N GLU A 433 -0.66 -38.34 -14.88
CA GLU A 433 0.47 -37.52 -14.45
C GLU A 433 0.48 -37.30 -12.94
N MET A 434 -0.69 -37.04 -12.34
CA MET A 434 -0.84 -37.01 -10.89
C MET A 434 -0.44 -38.35 -10.28
N GLU A 435 -1.02 -39.46 -10.78
CA GLU A 435 -0.78 -40.81 -10.27
C GLU A 435 0.69 -41.23 -10.30
N ALA A 436 1.46 -40.77 -11.30
CA ALA A 436 2.89 -41.02 -11.40
C ALA A 436 3.71 -40.33 -10.29
N ASN A 437 3.17 -39.26 -9.70
CA ASN A 437 3.84 -38.41 -8.72
C ASN A 437 3.24 -38.54 -7.30
N LEU A 438 2.49 -39.61 -7.02
CA LEU A 438 1.94 -39.91 -5.69
C LEU A 438 2.80 -40.93 -4.94
N THR A 439 3.18 -40.57 -3.72
CA THR A 439 3.78 -41.50 -2.74
C THR A 439 2.74 -41.86 -1.69
N TYR A 440 2.56 -43.15 -1.41
CA TYR A 440 1.55 -43.63 -0.47
C TYR A 440 2.19 -44.03 0.85
N HIS A 441 1.67 -43.50 1.96
CA HIS A 441 2.08 -43.89 3.31
C HIS A 441 0.91 -44.57 4.03
N TYR A 442 1.18 -45.63 4.79
CA TYR A 442 0.12 -46.41 5.41
C TYR A 442 0.49 -47.02 6.76
N THR A 443 -0.54 -47.28 7.54
CA THR A 443 -0.47 -47.92 8.86
C THR A 443 -1.58 -48.96 8.99
N ILE A 444 -1.27 -50.12 9.56
CA ILE A 444 -2.19 -51.21 9.88
C ILE A 444 -2.30 -51.44 11.39
N ASP A 445 -1.44 -50.78 12.17
CA ASP A 445 -1.44 -50.81 13.62
C ASP A 445 -2.55 -49.95 14.25
N GLY A 446 -3.18 -49.06 13.46
CA GLY A 446 -4.25 -48.15 13.85
C GLY A 446 -3.80 -46.69 14.04
N SER A 447 -2.51 -46.40 13.98
CA SER A 447 -1.96 -45.05 14.09
C SER A 447 -2.29 -44.18 12.87
N ILE A 448 -2.24 -42.86 13.02
CA ILE A 448 -2.45 -41.94 11.89
C ILE A 448 -1.16 -41.90 11.06
N PRO A 449 -1.20 -42.23 9.75
CA PRO A 449 -0.01 -42.23 8.93
C PRO A 449 0.50 -40.80 8.70
N THR A 450 1.83 -40.68 8.63
CA THR A 450 2.60 -39.45 8.39
C THR A 450 3.63 -39.69 7.28
N GLU A 451 4.40 -38.68 6.90
CA GLU A 451 5.51 -38.82 5.93
C GLU A 451 6.58 -39.82 6.41
N GLU A 452 6.69 -40.00 7.72
CA GLU A 452 7.60 -40.97 8.34
C GLU A 452 7.03 -42.39 8.38
N SER A 453 5.74 -42.56 8.07
CA SER A 453 5.12 -43.88 8.05
C SER A 453 5.59 -44.70 6.85
N PRO A 454 5.43 -46.04 6.88
CA PRO A 454 5.94 -46.88 5.82
C PRO A 454 5.34 -46.58 4.45
N VAL A 455 6.19 -46.62 3.43
CA VAL A 455 5.82 -46.35 2.04
C VAL A 455 5.28 -47.62 1.39
N PHE A 456 4.14 -47.50 0.71
CA PHE A 456 3.61 -48.57 -0.13
C PHE A 456 4.32 -48.59 -1.48
N ASP A 457 5.09 -49.65 -1.71
CA ASP A 457 5.94 -49.87 -2.88
C ASP A 457 5.24 -50.67 -4.00
N GLY A 458 3.92 -50.88 -3.86
CA GLY A 458 3.13 -51.72 -4.75
C GLY A 458 3.05 -53.20 -4.31
N THR A 459 3.78 -53.61 -3.28
CA THR A 459 3.63 -54.96 -2.73
C THR A 459 2.33 -55.07 -1.91
N PRO A 460 1.46 -56.07 -2.16
CA PRO A 460 0.20 -56.20 -1.43
C PRO A 460 0.38 -56.29 0.09
N ILE A 461 -0.27 -55.39 0.83
CA ILE A 461 -0.21 -55.27 2.28
C ILE A 461 -0.88 -56.47 2.92
N LYS A 462 -0.12 -57.26 3.68
CA LYS A 462 -0.65 -58.43 4.39
C LYS A 462 -1.32 -58.00 5.69
N LEU A 463 -2.61 -58.29 5.84
CA LEU A 463 -3.35 -58.00 7.07
C LEU A 463 -3.36 -59.22 8.01
N PRO A 464 -3.14 -59.03 9.32
CA PRO A 464 -3.19 -60.12 10.29
C PRO A 464 -4.63 -60.51 10.65
N SER A 465 -4.78 -61.56 11.45
CA SER A 465 -6.06 -61.97 12.02
C SER A 465 -6.61 -60.95 13.03
N GLY A 466 -7.90 -61.07 13.37
CA GLY A 466 -8.56 -60.18 14.33
C GLY A 466 -9.03 -58.86 13.73
N ARG A 467 -9.17 -57.83 14.57
CA ARG A 467 -9.63 -56.49 14.15
C ARG A 467 -8.43 -55.62 13.78
N VAL A 468 -8.38 -55.17 12.53
CA VAL A 468 -7.29 -54.37 11.95
C VAL A 468 -7.88 -53.11 11.34
N THR A 469 -7.24 -51.96 11.56
CA THR A 469 -7.63 -50.69 10.92
C THR A 469 -6.50 -50.27 10.01
N LEU A 470 -6.73 -50.33 8.69
CA LEU A 470 -5.82 -49.79 7.69
C LEU A 470 -6.10 -48.29 7.57
N LYS A 471 -5.07 -47.47 7.77
CA LYS A 471 -5.08 -46.05 7.45
C LYS A 471 -4.03 -45.75 6.39
N ALA A 472 -4.34 -44.87 5.46
CA ALA A 472 -3.39 -44.47 4.42
C ALA A 472 -3.59 -43.02 3.97
N ILE A 473 -2.50 -42.38 3.57
CA ILE A 473 -2.47 -41.07 2.91
C ILE A 473 -1.63 -41.17 1.64
N CYS A 474 -1.79 -40.23 0.73
CA CYS A 474 -0.82 -40.00 -0.33
C CYS A 474 -0.28 -38.57 -0.29
N ILE A 475 0.97 -38.43 -0.71
CA ILE A 475 1.72 -37.18 -0.80
C ILE A 475 2.09 -36.97 -2.26
N ASN A 476 1.79 -35.79 -2.80
CA ASN A 476 2.18 -35.44 -4.16
C ASN A 476 3.57 -34.81 -4.23
N GLN A 477 4.06 -34.53 -5.44
CA GLN A 477 5.34 -33.87 -5.68
C GLN A 477 5.49 -32.46 -5.06
N TYR A 478 4.38 -31.84 -4.63
CA TYR A 478 4.37 -30.53 -3.96
C TYR A 478 4.32 -30.63 -2.43
N GLY A 479 4.45 -31.85 -1.87
CA GLY A 479 4.38 -32.10 -0.42
C GLY A 479 2.96 -31.98 0.16
N LYS A 480 1.92 -31.95 -0.67
CA LYS A 480 0.53 -31.90 -0.18
C LYS A 480 0.03 -33.29 0.14
N MET A 481 -0.46 -33.45 1.38
CA MET A 481 -1.07 -34.68 1.89
C MET A 481 -2.55 -34.74 1.56
N SER A 482 -3.03 -35.92 1.14
CA SER A 482 -4.45 -36.20 1.00
C SER A 482 -5.16 -36.27 2.35
N SER A 483 -6.49 -36.30 2.35
CA SER A 483 -7.23 -36.81 3.50
C SER A 483 -6.92 -38.29 3.75
N THR A 484 -7.07 -38.72 4.99
CA THR A 484 -6.77 -40.08 5.43
C THR A 484 -7.86 -41.06 4.99
N LEU A 485 -7.47 -42.10 4.25
CA LEU A 485 -8.27 -43.31 4.09
C LEU A 485 -8.29 -44.04 5.43
N GLU A 486 -9.46 -44.44 5.93
CA GLU A 486 -9.59 -45.30 7.11
C GLU A 486 -10.56 -46.45 6.81
N VAL A 487 -10.06 -47.69 6.89
CA VAL A 487 -10.83 -48.90 6.61
C VAL A 487 -10.62 -49.94 7.69
N GLY A 488 -11.72 -50.34 8.34
CA GLY A 488 -11.72 -51.40 9.35
C GLY A 488 -12.00 -52.78 8.74
N TYR A 489 -11.19 -53.76 9.11
CA TYR A 489 -11.34 -55.16 8.74
C TYR A 489 -11.45 -56.04 9.98
N LYS A 490 -12.22 -57.13 9.87
CA LYS A 490 -12.28 -58.18 10.89
C LYS A 490 -11.98 -59.54 10.24
N PHE A 491 -10.89 -60.18 10.61
CA PHE A 491 -10.49 -61.49 10.12
C PHE A 491 -10.72 -62.56 11.19
N ASP A 492 -11.78 -63.35 11.04
CA ASP A 492 -12.13 -64.45 11.94
C ASP A 492 -11.34 -65.72 11.57
N VAL A 493 -10.02 -65.64 11.72
CA VAL A 493 -9.05 -66.69 11.38
C VAL A 493 -8.10 -66.89 12.56
N ALA A 494 -7.98 -68.12 13.05
CA ALA A 494 -6.99 -68.47 14.08
C ALA A 494 -5.60 -68.69 13.46
N PRO A 495 -4.50 -68.45 14.21
CA PRO A 495 -4.45 -67.93 15.57
C PRO A 495 -4.78 -66.43 15.61
N TYR A 496 -5.47 -66.00 16.66
CA TYR A 496 -5.75 -64.57 16.90
C TYR A 496 -4.50 -63.86 17.45
N PRO A 497 -4.38 -62.53 17.27
CA PRO A 497 -3.27 -61.77 17.83
C PRO A 497 -3.23 -61.91 19.36
N LYS A 498 -2.02 -61.84 19.92
CA LYS A 498 -1.82 -61.75 21.37
C LYS A 498 -2.46 -60.47 21.93
N THR A 499 -2.61 -60.41 23.24
CA THR A 499 -3.09 -59.21 23.92
C THR A 499 -2.01 -58.13 23.96
N MET A 500 -2.45 -56.87 24.01
CA MET A 500 -1.58 -55.71 24.23
C MET A 500 -0.97 -55.76 25.64
N TYR A 501 0.08 -54.97 25.90
CA TYR A 501 0.63 -54.81 27.24
C TYR A 501 -0.44 -54.28 28.22
N GLY A 502 -0.51 -54.87 29.41
CA GLY A 502 -1.47 -54.51 30.46
C GLY A 502 -2.92 -54.90 30.15
N MET A 503 -3.14 -55.84 29.21
CA MET A 503 -4.48 -56.21 28.76
C MET A 503 -4.69 -57.73 28.74
N LYS A 504 -5.89 -58.16 29.17
CA LYS A 504 -6.40 -59.54 29.08
C LYS A 504 -7.88 -59.51 28.72
N ASP A 505 -8.28 -60.26 27.69
CA ASP A 505 -9.67 -60.31 27.21
C ASP A 505 -10.33 -58.93 26.96
N SER A 506 -9.53 -57.96 26.46
CA SER A 506 -9.94 -56.56 26.23
C SER A 506 -10.22 -55.73 27.48
N ALA A 507 -9.79 -56.18 28.65
CA ALA A 507 -9.81 -55.44 29.90
C ALA A 507 -8.39 -55.18 30.43
N ILE A 508 -8.22 -54.10 31.19
CA ILE A 508 -6.95 -53.77 31.87
C ILE A 508 -6.65 -54.88 32.87
N ASN A 509 -5.54 -55.58 32.69
CA ASN A 509 -5.06 -56.61 33.59
C ASN A 509 -3.55 -56.80 33.40
N PHE A 510 -2.78 -56.62 34.47
CA PHE A 510 -1.32 -56.72 34.47
C PHE A 510 -0.78 -58.03 35.07
N GLU A 511 -1.63 -59.02 35.38
CA GLU A 511 -1.23 -60.29 35.99
C GLU A 511 -0.09 -60.97 35.21
N ASP A 512 -0.27 -61.10 33.89
CA ASP A 512 0.72 -61.71 32.99
C ASP A 512 1.86 -60.74 32.59
N ASP A 513 1.72 -59.46 32.93
CA ASP A 513 2.55 -58.34 32.50
C ASP A 513 3.26 -57.63 33.68
N SER A 514 3.31 -58.28 34.85
CA SER A 514 3.88 -57.74 36.08
C SER A 514 5.31 -58.23 36.31
N PHE A 515 6.09 -57.43 37.05
CA PHE A 515 7.37 -57.88 37.60
C PHE A 515 7.13 -58.63 38.91
N GLY A 516 7.99 -59.60 39.21
CA GLY A 516 7.91 -60.31 40.48
C GLY A 516 8.26 -59.39 41.65
N GLY A 517 7.40 -59.33 42.66
CA GLY A 517 7.71 -58.72 43.95
C GLY A 517 7.54 -57.21 44.06
N PHE A 518 7.10 -56.50 43.01
CA PHE A 518 6.76 -55.07 43.11
C PHE A 518 5.70 -54.64 42.09
N GLU A 519 5.06 -53.51 42.36
CA GLU A 519 4.15 -52.82 41.46
C GLU A 519 4.41 -51.31 41.49
N LEU A 520 4.50 -50.69 40.31
CA LEU A 520 4.72 -49.24 40.21
C LEU A 520 3.58 -48.47 40.86
N ASN A 521 3.91 -47.34 41.48
CA ASN A 521 3.02 -46.44 42.19
C ASN A 521 2.25 -47.09 43.36
N LYS A 522 2.70 -48.26 43.84
CA LYS A 522 2.13 -48.94 45.01
C LYS A 522 3.20 -49.40 45.99
N THR A 523 4.24 -50.10 45.51
CA THR A 523 5.31 -50.61 46.38
C THR A 523 6.08 -49.45 47.01
N THR A 524 6.20 -49.48 48.33
CA THR A 524 6.97 -48.48 49.08
C THR A 524 8.47 -48.78 49.04
N GLN A 525 9.32 -47.79 49.28
CA GLN A 525 10.77 -47.98 49.39
C GLN A 525 11.14 -49.06 50.42
N TYR A 526 10.54 -49.02 51.60
CA TYR A 526 10.76 -50.01 52.65
C TYR A 526 10.39 -51.44 52.22
N GLU A 527 9.23 -51.62 51.57
CA GLU A 527 8.82 -52.93 51.05
C GLU A 527 9.77 -53.43 49.95
N PHE A 528 10.25 -52.53 49.09
CA PHE A 528 11.18 -52.85 48.03
C PHE A 528 12.55 -53.28 48.57
N GLU A 529 13.11 -52.53 49.52
CA GLU A 529 14.37 -52.88 50.20
C GLU A 529 14.27 -54.20 50.96
N THR A 530 13.12 -54.45 51.61
CA THR A 530 12.87 -55.73 52.29
C THR A 530 12.87 -56.91 51.31
N ALA A 531 12.36 -56.72 50.09
CA ALA A 531 12.27 -57.76 49.07
C ALA A 531 13.58 -57.96 48.29
N PHE A 532 14.34 -56.90 48.00
CA PHE A 532 15.46 -56.92 47.06
C PHE A 532 16.81 -56.53 47.67
N GLY A 533 16.84 -56.22 48.97
CA GLY A 533 18.03 -55.84 49.72
C GLY A 533 18.29 -54.33 49.75
N GLU A 534 19.36 -53.96 50.45
CA GLU A 534 19.80 -52.57 50.61
C GLU A 534 20.50 -52.03 49.35
N PRO A 535 20.31 -50.75 48.99
CA PRO A 535 21.00 -50.13 47.86
C PRO A 535 22.50 -49.92 48.14
N LYS A 536 23.31 -49.85 47.09
CA LYS A 536 24.73 -49.49 47.16
C LYS A 536 24.92 -48.00 47.43
N SER A 537 24.03 -47.18 46.85
CA SER A 537 24.02 -45.73 47.02
C SER A 537 22.64 -45.17 46.71
N GLU A 538 22.35 -44.03 47.30
CA GLU A 538 21.11 -43.28 47.13
C GLU A 538 21.43 -41.84 46.71
N LYS A 539 20.66 -41.30 45.77
CA LYS A 539 20.81 -39.93 45.28
C LYS A 539 19.45 -39.26 45.09
N THR A 540 19.32 -38.04 45.60
CA THR A 540 18.16 -37.18 45.30
C THR A 540 18.26 -36.62 43.88
N THR A 541 17.17 -36.75 43.12
CA THR A 541 17.03 -36.33 41.73
C THR A 541 15.63 -35.75 41.47
N LYS A 542 15.36 -35.35 40.23
CA LYS A 542 14.02 -34.99 39.75
C LYS A 542 13.50 -36.11 38.86
N TYR A 543 12.20 -36.38 38.91
CA TYR A 543 11.57 -37.40 38.10
C TYR A 543 10.69 -36.80 37.00
N LEU A 544 11.16 -36.89 35.75
CA LEU A 544 10.49 -36.34 34.57
C LEU A 544 10.05 -34.88 34.82
N HIS A 545 8.74 -34.61 34.83
CA HIS A 545 8.17 -33.29 35.03
C HIS A 545 7.45 -33.14 36.39
N LEU A 546 7.61 -34.10 37.31
CA LEU A 546 7.08 -33.96 38.66
C LEU A 546 7.85 -32.89 39.44
N ILE A 547 7.10 -32.11 40.24
CA ILE A 547 7.65 -31.02 41.06
C ILE A 547 8.41 -31.59 42.26
N ASP A 548 7.90 -32.69 42.82
CA ASP A 548 8.44 -33.31 44.03
C ASP A 548 9.80 -33.98 43.78
N GLU A 549 10.60 -34.07 44.84
CA GLU A 549 11.88 -34.75 44.81
C GLU A 549 11.71 -36.26 44.59
N ALA A 550 12.71 -36.87 43.96
CA ALA A 550 12.78 -38.30 43.72
C ALA A 550 14.07 -38.88 44.31
N HIS A 551 14.02 -40.11 44.80
CA HIS A 551 15.21 -40.86 45.24
C HIS A 551 15.55 -41.92 44.20
N GLU A 552 16.76 -41.84 43.64
CA GLU A 552 17.33 -42.89 42.79
C GLU A 552 18.28 -43.75 43.61
N LEU A 553 17.95 -45.04 43.70
CA LEU A 553 18.69 -46.06 44.43
C LEU A 553 19.43 -46.95 43.43
N GLU A 554 20.73 -47.14 43.64
CA GLU A 554 21.58 -47.95 42.78
C GLU A 554 21.83 -49.33 43.40
N TYR A 555 21.64 -50.38 42.60
CA TYR A 555 21.80 -51.79 42.99
C TYR A 555 22.87 -52.48 42.15
N SER A 556 23.22 -53.73 42.48
CA SER A 556 24.08 -54.56 41.62
C SER A 556 23.41 -54.96 40.30
N TRP A 557 22.08 -54.90 40.24
CA TRP A 557 21.29 -55.32 39.09
C TRP A 557 20.73 -54.18 38.24
N GLY A 558 20.92 -52.92 38.67
CA GLY A 558 20.39 -51.75 37.99
C GLY A 558 19.98 -50.65 38.98
N LYS A 559 18.85 -50.00 38.74
CA LYS A 559 18.38 -48.84 39.49
C LYS A 559 16.89 -48.90 39.77
N ALA A 560 16.48 -48.32 40.90
CA ALA A 560 15.09 -48.04 41.23
C ALA A 560 14.90 -46.57 41.58
N THR A 561 13.80 -45.95 41.16
CA THR A 561 13.48 -44.56 41.49
C THR A 561 12.16 -44.49 42.23
N PHE A 562 12.12 -43.72 43.31
CA PHE A 562 10.95 -43.50 44.15
C PHE A 562 10.59 -42.02 44.16
N VAL A 563 9.29 -41.71 44.22
CA VAL A 563 8.77 -40.35 44.36
C VAL A 563 7.85 -40.30 45.57
N HIS A 564 7.86 -39.17 46.27
CA HIS A 564 7.00 -38.95 47.42
C HIS A 564 5.53 -38.77 46.98
N MET A 565 4.69 -39.79 47.18
CA MET A 565 3.27 -39.78 46.83
C MET A 565 2.44 -40.26 48.02
N GLY A 566 1.52 -39.41 48.53
CA GLY A 566 0.59 -39.79 49.60
C GLY A 566 1.29 -40.15 50.92
N ASN A 567 2.25 -39.32 51.36
CA ASN A 567 3.11 -39.50 52.55
C ASN A 567 4.07 -40.71 52.52
N LEU A 568 4.21 -41.39 51.38
CA LEU A 568 5.10 -42.53 51.23
C LEU A 568 5.98 -42.37 49.99
N TRP A 569 7.21 -42.87 50.06
CA TRP A 569 8.08 -43.03 48.89
C TRP A 569 7.62 -44.24 48.09
N GLN A 570 7.00 -44.01 46.94
CA GLN A 570 6.45 -45.04 46.07
C GLN A 570 7.35 -45.25 44.85
N LEU A 571 7.54 -46.51 44.47
CA LEU A 571 8.35 -46.89 43.32
C LEU A 571 7.71 -46.38 42.03
N VAL A 572 8.43 -45.59 41.24
CA VAL A 572 7.94 -45.06 39.95
C VAL A 572 8.74 -45.53 38.74
N ARG A 573 9.97 -46.04 38.94
CA ARG A 573 10.81 -46.53 37.84
C ARG A 573 11.73 -47.63 38.32
N VAL A 574 11.90 -48.65 37.49
CA VAL A 574 12.91 -49.69 37.62
C VAL A 574 13.66 -49.80 36.31
N GLU A 575 14.99 -49.78 36.39
CA GLU A 575 15.90 -50.01 35.28
C GLU A 575 16.75 -51.23 35.61
N MET A 576 16.59 -52.30 34.84
CA MET A 576 17.21 -53.60 35.08
C MET A 576 18.25 -53.90 34.00
N THR A 577 19.50 -54.06 34.43
CA THR A 577 20.67 -54.41 33.57
C THR A 577 21.26 -55.78 33.91
N SER A 578 20.85 -56.38 35.04
CA SER A 578 21.04 -57.81 35.32
C SER A 578 19.79 -58.41 35.98
N GLY A 579 19.55 -59.71 35.80
CA GLY A 579 18.32 -60.35 36.26
C GLY A 579 18.25 -60.45 37.78
N PHE A 580 17.19 -59.91 38.38
CA PHE A 580 16.93 -60.01 39.83
C PHE A 580 15.53 -60.52 40.18
N THR A 581 14.58 -60.48 39.24
CA THR A 581 13.19 -60.91 39.42
C THR A 581 12.59 -61.45 38.12
N SER A 582 11.39 -62.04 38.19
CA SER A 582 10.62 -62.42 37.00
C SER A 582 10.12 -61.20 36.24
N THR A 583 10.15 -61.26 34.91
CA THR A 583 9.76 -60.17 34.03
C THR A 583 8.40 -60.41 33.35
N PRO A 584 7.74 -59.35 32.84
CA PRO A 584 6.50 -59.46 32.08
C PRO A 584 6.60 -60.50 30.95
N ARG A 585 5.61 -61.39 30.86
CA ARG A 585 5.55 -62.51 29.89
C ARG A 585 6.81 -63.40 29.82
N ASN A 586 7.62 -63.42 30.88
CA ASN A 586 8.90 -64.12 30.93
C ASN A 586 9.92 -63.65 29.87
N ILE A 587 9.80 -62.40 29.38
CA ILE A 587 10.77 -61.80 28.46
C ILE A 587 11.86 -61.11 29.27
N GLY A 588 13.00 -61.78 29.40
CA GLY A 588 14.14 -61.31 30.19
C GLY A 588 15.25 -60.68 29.37
N LEU A 589 16.35 -60.37 30.06
CA LEU A 589 17.62 -59.99 29.43
C LEU A 589 18.12 -61.12 28.51
N GLY A 590 18.72 -60.77 27.38
CA GLY A 590 19.17 -61.69 26.35
C GLY A 590 18.07 -62.21 25.41
N ALA A 591 16.79 -61.85 25.63
CA ALA A 591 15.73 -62.13 24.66
C ALA A 591 16.04 -61.44 23.32
N SER A 592 15.70 -62.10 22.22
CA SER A 592 15.80 -61.53 20.87
C SER A 592 14.67 -60.54 20.59
N LEU A 593 14.85 -59.62 19.64
CA LEU A 593 13.78 -58.72 19.21
C LEU A 593 12.49 -59.47 18.84
N SER A 594 12.62 -60.61 18.14
CA SER A 594 11.49 -61.45 17.76
C SER A 594 10.76 -62.06 18.97
N GLU A 595 11.49 -62.45 20.01
CA GLU A 595 10.89 -62.96 21.25
C GLU A 595 10.11 -61.85 21.96
N VAL A 596 10.66 -60.63 22.04
CA VAL A 596 9.95 -59.47 22.61
C VAL A 596 8.67 -59.16 21.83
N THR A 597 8.75 -58.99 20.51
CA THR A 597 7.59 -58.57 19.70
C THR A 597 6.52 -59.66 19.61
N SER A 598 6.91 -60.94 19.65
CA SER A 598 5.96 -62.06 19.61
C SER A 598 5.23 -62.31 20.94
N ALA A 599 5.76 -61.78 22.05
CA ALA A 599 5.12 -61.87 23.36
C ALA A 599 3.83 -61.02 23.43
N TYR A 600 3.79 -59.90 22.70
CA TYR A 600 2.70 -58.93 22.70
C TYR A 600 1.94 -58.92 21.37
N LYS A 601 0.85 -58.14 21.31
CA LYS A 601 0.15 -57.89 20.05
C LYS A 601 1.11 -57.27 19.03
N ASP A 602 1.10 -57.79 17.81
CA ASP A 602 1.83 -57.22 16.69
C ASP A 602 0.96 -57.35 15.44
N PHE A 603 0.67 -56.23 14.77
CA PHE A 603 -0.10 -56.20 13.54
C PHE A 603 0.73 -56.53 12.30
N GLY A 604 2.05 -56.70 12.42
CA GLY A 604 2.91 -57.01 11.29
C GLY A 604 3.21 -55.80 10.41
N GLN A 605 3.12 -54.57 10.95
CA GLN A 605 3.51 -53.36 10.22
C GLN A 605 4.95 -53.51 9.71
N VAL A 606 5.23 -53.04 8.50
CA VAL A 606 6.59 -53.00 7.97
C VAL A 606 7.38 -51.84 8.61
N TYR A 607 8.70 -51.85 8.47
CA TYR A 607 9.54 -50.76 8.98
C TYR A 607 9.28 -49.46 8.22
N SER A 608 9.25 -48.36 8.96
CA SER A 608 9.30 -47.00 8.43
C SER A 608 10.69 -46.70 7.86
N PRO A 609 10.82 -45.71 6.94
CA PRO A 609 12.11 -45.30 6.40
C PRO A 609 13.14 -44.89 7.48
N ASN A 610 12.66 -44.33 8.59
CA ASN A 610 13.48 -43.97 9.75
C ASN A 610 13.90 -45.17 10.62
N GLY A 611 13.52 -46.40 10.25
CA GLY A 611 13.84 -47.64 10.98
C GLY A 611 12.92 -47.95 12.17
N THR A 612 11.92 -47.12 12.45
CA THR A 612 10.90 -47.39 13.47
C THR A 612 9.81 -48.32 12.95
N ARG A 613 8.99 -48.89 13.83
CA ARG A 613 7.91 -49.81 13.45
C ARG A 613 6.77 -49.79 14.47
N GLY A 614 5.55 -49.57 14.01
CA GLY A 614 4.34 -49.72 14.84
C GLY A 614 3.95 -51.18 15.06
N LEU A 615 3.76 -51.60 16.31
CA LEU A 615 3.27 -52.96 16.63
C LEU A 615 1.75 -52.94 16.80
N TYR A 616 1.23 -52.00 17.59
CA TYR A 616 -0.19 -51.71 17.76
C TYR A 616 -0.42 -50.28 18.25
N PHE A 617 -1.58 -49.73 17.90
CA PHE A 617 -2.01 -48.41 18.36
C PHE A 617 -3.47 -48.44 18.79
N SER A 618 -3.71 -48.25 20.08
CA SER A 618 -5.02 -48.10 20.69
C SER A 618 -4.89 -47.12 21.85
N PHE A 619 -4.74 -45.83 21.51
CA PHE A 619 -4.43 -44.78 22.48
C PHE A 619 -5.26 -44.89 23.77
N PRO A 620 -4.62 -44.84 24.96
CA PRO A 620 -3.21 -44.54 25.19
C PRO A 620 -2.26 -45.76 25.11
N ASN A 621 -2.78 -46.95 24.81
CA ASN A 621 -1.97 -48.17 24.71
C ASN A 621 -1.29 -48.26 23.34
N VAL A 622 0.03 -48.22 23.34
CA VAL A 622 0.84 -48.15 22.12
C VAL A 622 1.97 -49.17 22.26
N GLY A 623 2.23 -49.93 21.20
CA GLY A 623 3.40 -50.79 21.10
C GLY A 623 4.19 -50.40 19.87
N GLN A 624 5.46 -50.05 20.02
CA GLN A 624 6.32 -49.56 18.94
C GLN A 624 7.76 -50.01 19.14
N LEU A 625 8.47 -50.20 18.04
CA LEU A 625 9.93 -50.28 18.01
C LEU A 625 10.45 -48.90 17.58
N LEU A 626 11.33 -48.34 18.41
CA LEU A 626 11.91 -47.02 18.26
C LEU A 626 13.43 -47.10 18.20
N ILE A 627 14.04 -46.03 17.72
CA ILE A 627 15.49 -45.84 17.66
C ILE A 627 15.79 -44.58 18.47
N ALA A 628 16.66 -44.70 19.46
CA ALA A 628 17.14 -43.57 20.25
C ALA A 628 18.13 -42.71 19.45
N GLU A 629 18.43 -41.51 19.93
CA GLU A 629 19.34 -40.56 19.25
C GLU A 629 20.75 -41.12 19.04
N ASP A 630 21.19 -42.02 19.92
CA ASP A 630 22.46 -42.75 19.84
C ASP A 630 22.44 -43.93 18.84
N GLY A 631 21.30 -44.17 18.19
CA GLY A 631 21.07 -45.28 17.25
C GLY A 631 20.64 -46.58 17.93
N THR A 632 20.56 -46.63 19.26
CA THR A 632 20.16 -47.82 20.01
C THR A 632 18.68 -48.13 19.77
N LYS A 633 18.37 -49.38 19.43
CA LYS A 633 16.98 -49.83 19.23
C LYS A 633 16.35 -50.19 20.56
N TYR A 634 15.07 -49.85 20.72
CA TYR A 634 14.30 -50.30 21.87
C TYR A 634 12.84 -50.52 21.50
N VAL A 635 12.22 -51.52 22.11
CA VAL A 635 10.78 -51.77 22.00
C VAL A 635 10.09 -51.11 23.18
N GLN A 636 9.10 -50.29 22.92
CA GLN A 636 8.31 -49.60 23.94
C GLN A 636 6.85 -50.05 23.88
N TYR A 637 6.31 -50.37 25.05
CA TYR A 637 4.90 -50.61 25.27
C TYR A 637 4.36 -49.64 26.31
N THR A 638 3.22 -49.03 26.02
CA THR A 638 2.50 -48.18 26.97
C THR A 638 1.16 -48.83 27.31
N ALA A 639 0.76 -48.70 28.56
CA ALA A 639 -0.54 -49.12 29.04
C ALA A 639 -1.05 -48.16 30.11
N HIS A 640 -2.36 -47.90 30.11
CA HIS A 640 -3.00 -47.20 31.22
C HIS A 640 -3.44 -48.20 32.30
N THR A 641 -3.34 -47.79 33.55
CA THR A 641 -3.85 -48.56 34.69
C THR A 641 -5.30 -48.18 35.01
N LEU A 642 -5.94 -48.95 35.91
CA LEU A 642 -7.26 -48.65 36.44
C LEU A 642 -7.30 -47.31 37.21
N GLU A 643 -6.16 -46.83 37.69
CA GLU A 643 -5.99 -45.56 38.40
C GLU A 643 -5.64 -44.41 37.44
N SER A 644 -5.81 -44.61 36.12
CA SER A 644 -5.45 -43.65 35.06
C SER A 644 -3.97 -43.26 35.05
N LYS A 645 -3.08 -44.09 35.60
CA LYS A 645 -1.64 -43.91 35.52
C LYS A 645 -1.13 -44.52 34.21
N MET A 646 -0.13 -43.91 33.59
CA MET A 646 0.50 -44.45 32.38
C MET A 646 1.77 -45.21 32.74
N TRP A 647 1.80 -46.51 32.45
CA TRP A 647 3.00 -47.33 32.58
C TRP A 647 3.65 -47.54 31.23
N VAL A 648 4.97 -47.46 31.23
CA VAL A 648 5.81 -47.60 30.04
C VAL A 648 6.84 -48.69 30.31
N LEU A 649 6.81 -49.73 29.49
CA LEU A 649 7.76 -50.84 29.50
C LEU A 649 8.64 -50.75 28.26
N GLN A 650 9.95 -50.69 28.46
CA GLN A 650 10.95 -50.61 27.41
C GLN A 650 11.92 -51.78 27.49
N TYR A 651 12.21 -52.36 26.33
CA TYR A 651 13.26 -53.35 26.12
C TYR A 651 14.33 -52.75 25.23
N TRP A 652 15.47 -52.39 25.79
CA TRP A 652 16.62 -51.80 25.09
C TRP A 652 17.52 -52.92 24.55
N LEU A 653 17.88 -52.81 23.28
CA LEU A 653 18.57 -53.86 22.53
C LEU A 653 20.02 -53.45 22.24
N ASP A 654 20.95 -54.35 22.52
CA ASP A 654 22.30 -54.35 21.93
C ASP A 654 22.34 -55.38 20.80
N GLY A 655 22.53 -54.90 19.57
CA GLY A 655 22.32 -55.69 18.37
C GLY A 655 20.88 -56.22 18.26
N ASP A 656 20.69 -57.51 18.50
CA ASP A 656 19.38 -58.19 18.47
C ASP A 656 18.93 -58.64 19.87
N ARG A 657 19.69 -58.37 20.93
CA ARG A 657 19.50 -58.95 22.26
C ARG A 657 19.17 -57.88 23.30
N VAL A 658 18.21 -58.16 24.17
CA VAL A 658 17.84 -57.25 25.25
C VAL A 658 18.98 -57.12 26.26
N GLU A 659 19.57 -55.94 26.38
CA GLU A 659 20.61 -55.62 27.35
C GLU A 659 20.03 -54.97 28.61
N LYS A 660 18.94 -54.21 28.45
CA LYS A 660 18.35 -53.42 29.53
C LYS A 660 16.83 -53.38 29.42
N ILE A 661 16.15 -53.54 30.55
CA ILE A 661 14.69 -53.42 30.64
C ILE A 661 14.35 -52.25 31.56
N VAL A 662 13.50 -51.34 31.11
CA VAL A 662 13.06 -50.20 31.90
C VAL A 662 11.54 -50.25 32.04
N HIS A 663 11.03 -50.22 33.25
CA HIS A 663 9.60 -50.12 33.52
C HIS A 663 9.36 -48.90 34.39
N PHE A 664 8.55 -47.95 33.92
CA PHE A 664 8.37 -46.69 34.61
C PHE A 664 6.97 -46.10 34.44
N TYR A 665 6.59 -45.27 35.40
CA TYR A 665 5.37 -44.48 35.40
C TYR A 665 5.62 -43.16 34.68
N GLN A 666 4.85 -42.87 33.64
CA GLN A 666 4.82 -41.57 33.00
C GLN A 666 3.71 -40.73 33.64
N PRO A 667 4.05 -39.61 34.31
CA PRO A 667 3.07 -38.80 35.03
C PRO A 667 2.03 -38.13 34.15
#